data_AF-A0A821P4N1-F1
#
_entry.id   AF-A0A821P4N1-F1
#
_cell.length_a   1.000
_cell.length_b   1.000
_cell.length_c   1.000
_cell.angle_alpha   90.00
_cell.angle_beta   90.00
_cell.angle_gamma   90.00
#
_symmetry.space_group_name_H-M   'P 1'
#
loop_
_entity.id
_entity.type
_entity.pdbx_description
1 polymer ?
#
loop_
_entity_poly.entity_id
_entity_poly.type
_entity_poly.pdbx_seq_one_letter_code
_entity_poly.pdbx_strand_id
1 'polypeptide(L)'
;MGLVRGVPADWSMQEFVETLEIPEGTGIVLKARRLNRKTNSDGQINWIPTQTVVLTFQGQTLPERIFSCHSSLRVETYQLPTIQCLNCCRFGHVKSQCRSKPRCFRCSLAHSGDECNIPDTESLCLFCTASHFATNKACPEHNRQRNIKSCMSQESISYLEASARFRPINGKTFADSVKTTPSPLYPSPLLYLPKFPVRLHLTGKLYFSPPRSRPTSGKSFDKAAHEAITSNLPSSLPNGCAVSSPSLINNEVSPNENLLDCLWAVICNMLSKYDDIPIPSHVAQKLICSTHSSPKMANLVPPPVVMLGDFNAHHVSWGCHSSDSFGSLLLDLLDDINISVLNNGCPTRRSLPSQNPANAVDLSLCSPDLFPFLSWRVFKSTFYQQASAAARRLLNNKKRLGWHKFCESMCPGTPSSVVWRQIRRFRCSLNSYDVPFNDPSSWITSFADKLAPPSVPFYDCLPYKYNSYIPSSNSLDCQFSLEELNKALNGLSDSSPGEDGIPYSFLINSALGTKRYFLDLVNCFFDLGIIPESWNRQIVIPLLKPGKDPSDFSSYRPIALSSTLLKIMEHLIKIRLEWFCENNNIFAKSQFGFRKGLSTMDSLGIITTDIRIAFKKKQFLVGVFLDIASAYDHVLVPVLRQKMLQLSIPEKLVRFVCNAVSNRYIIIRSQNTELSPRSIWRGLPQGSVLSPLLYNIYTYDLELVVNSFCQILQYADDVALYFSSNSIEEASSRLNSALDYLGDWLNDHGLSISVPKCSAVTFTTKYKVPRCNISYKGSLVSCCKQVKFLGLILDSKLNGVPHFNHVIKKSEKGVNVLRSLSGVRWEHTPTRKSFYTMLWYEVILIMAPSF
;
A
#
# COMPACT_ATOMS: atom_id res chain seq x y z
N MET A 1 34.33 18.69 32.56
CA MET A 1 33.35 19.30 33.48
C MET A 1 31.95 18.96 32.98
N GLY A 2 31.11 18.44 33.85
CA GLY A 2 29.70 18.18 33.57
C GLY A 2 28.79 19.34 33.99
N LEU A 3 27.64 19.46 33.34
CA LEU A 3 26.57 20.41 33.61
C LEU A 3 25.30 19.60 33.92
N VAL A 4 24.69 19.88 35.06
CA VAL A 4 23.52 19.15 35.58
C VAL A 4 22.40 20.15 35.80
N ARG A 5 21.19 19.79 35.36
CA ARG A 5 19.98 20.64 35.43
C ARG A 5 18.93 19.96 36.32
N GLY A 6 18.01 20.76 36.86
CA GLY A 6 16.91 20.25 37.70
C GLY A 6 17.27 20.07 39.18
N VAL A 7 18.42 20.60 39.63
CA VAL A 7 18.79 20.58 41.05
C VAL A 7 18.05 21.71 41.77
N PRO A 8 17.25 21.46 42.84
CA PRO A 8 16.52 22.51 43.58
C PRO A 8 17.42 23.70 43.94
N ALA A 9 16.91 24.93 43.86
CA ALA A 9 17.72 26.16 43.96
C ALA A 9 18.05 26.56 45.41
N ASP A 10 17.24 26.06 46.33
CA ASP A 10 17.26 26.16 47.79
C ASP A 10 18.30 25.21 48.44
N TRP A 11 18.69 24.12 47.77
CA TRP A 11 19.69 23.18 48.28
C TRP A 11 21.10 23.78 48.27
N SER A 12 21.85 23.61 49.37
CA SER A 12 23.27 23.93 49.41
C SER A 12 24.09 22.99 48.52
N MET A 13 25.31 23.41 48.16
CA MET A 13 26.18 22.57 47.34
C MET A 13 26.84 21.42 48.13
N GLN A 14 26.79 21.43 49.47
CA GLN A 14 27.31 20.35 50.30
C GLN A 14 26.27 19.23 50.40
N GLU A 15 25.03 19.55 50.80
CA GLU A 15 23.91 18.59 50.85
C GLU A 15 23.67 17.91 49.50
N PHE A 16 23.76 18.67 48.39
CA PHE A 16 23.65 18.08 47.05
C PHE A 16 24.79 17.10 46.74
N VAL A 17 26.03 17.35 47.17
CA VAL A 17 27.16 16.45 46.90
C VAL A 17 27.14 15.22 47.81
N GLU A 18 26.69 15.35 49.05
CA GLU A 18 26.53 14.25 50.01
C GLU A 18 25.43 13.25 49.60
N THR A 19 24.47 13.68 48.79
CA THR A 19 23.36 12.85 48.27
C THR A 19 23.61 12.31 46.85
N LEU A 20 24.81 12.49 46.29
CA LEU A 20 25.14 12.01 44.93
C LEU A 20 25.69 10.58 44.92
N GLU A 21 24.97 9.70 44.22
CA GLU A 21 25.43 8.38 43.82
C GLU A 21 25.94 8.42 42.37
N ILE A 22 27.17 7.91 42.16
CA ILE A 22 27.89 7.95 40.89
C ILE A 22 28.12 6.51 40.42
N PRO A 23 27.84 6.16 39.15
CA PRO A 23 28.04 4.80 38.63
C PRO A 23 29.48 4.30 38.77
N GLU A 24 29.64 3.04 39.17
CA GLU A 24 30.93 2.38 39.30
C GLU A 24 31.76 2.46 38.01
N GLY A 25 33.06 2.75 38.15
CA GLY A 25 33.96 2.95 37.01
C GLY A 25 34.00 4.38 36.45
N THR A 26 33.19 5.31 36.98
CA THR A 26 33.28 6.74 36.65
C THR A 26 33.88 7.54 37.82
N GLY A 27 34.68 8.58 37.52
CA GLY A 27 35.53 9.22 38.53
C GLY A 27 34.81 10.18 39.48
N ILE A 28 35.36 10.35 40.69
CA ILE A 28 34.74 11.12 41.77
C ILE A 28 34.56 12.62 41.46
N VAL A 29 33.57 13.26 42.08
CA VAL A 29 33.37 14.72 41.99
C VAL A 29 34.41 15.46 42.84
N LEU A 30 35.27 16.23 42.18
CA LEU A 30 36.31 17.08 42.79
C LEU A 30 35.79 18.45 43.21
N LYS A 31 34.77 18.98 42.53
CA LYS A 31 34.21 20.31 42.80
C LYS A 31 32.80 20.46 42.23
N ALA A 32 31.90 21.01 43.02
CA ALA A 32 30.56 21.41 42.59
C ALA A 32 30.41 22.95 42.67
N ARG A 33 29.72 23.57 41.71
CA ARG A 33 29.35 24.99 41.76
C ARG A 33 27.98 25.22 41.11
N ARG A 34 27.12 26.00 41.77
CA ARG A 34 25.87 26.48 41.15
C ARG A 34 26.16 27.58 40.13
N LEU A 35 25.36 27.67 39.07
CA LEU A 35 25.35 28.82 38.17
C LEU A 35 24.35 29.86 38.69
N ASN A 36 24.75 31.13 38.69
CA ASN A 36 23.90 32.24 39.10
C ASN A 36 23.51 33.07 37.87
N ARG A 37 22.24 33.46 37.78
CA ARG A 37 21.73 34.39 36.76
C ARG A 37 21.80 35.80 37.31
N LYS A 38 22.41 36.71 36.55
CA LYS A 38 22.38 38.15 36.82
C LYS A 38 21.01 38.71 36.48
N THR A 39 20.38 39.41 37.41
CA THR A 39 19.16 40.20 37.21
C THR A 39 19.43 41.65 37.63
N ASN A 40 18.91 42.60 36.87
CA ASN A 40 19.09 44.02 37.13
C ASN A 40 17.74 44.60 37.53
N SER A 41 17.57 44.87 38.82
CA SER A 41 16.39 45.53 39.39
C SER A 41 16.83 46.85 40.00
N ASP A 42 16.18 47.94 39.61
CA ASP A 42 16.39 49.31 40.12
C ASP A 42 17.87 49.77 40.12
N GLY A 43 18.60 49.39 39.05
CA GLY A 43 20.00 49.76 38.86
C GLY A 43 21.01 48.95 39.68
N GLN A 44 20.57 48.11 40.62
CA GLN A 44 21.44 47.19 41.36
C GLN A 44 21.52 45.81 40.70
N ILE A 45 22.72 45.25 40.73
CA ILE A 45 23.06 43.97 40.14
C ILE A 45 22.86 42.87 41.19
N ASN A 46 21.78 42.10 41.05
CA ASN A 46 21.49 40.96 41.90
C ASN A 46 21.84 39.64 41.19
N TRP A 47 22.36 38.67 41.94
CA TRP A 47 22.75 37.35 41.43
C TRP A 47 21.86 36.27 42.03
N ILE A 48 20.95 35.73 41.24
CA ILE A 48 19.98 34.72 41.68
C ILE A 48 20.54 33.31 41.37
N PRO A 49 20.58 32.37 42.33
CA PRO A 49 20.98 30.99 42.07
C PRO A 49 20.01 30.30 41.10
N THR A 50 20.54 29.46 40.21
CA THR A 50 19.71 28.68 39.26
C THR A 50 19.66 27.20 39.64
N GLN A 51 18.72 26.47 39.05
CA GLN A 51 18.63 25.00 39.16
C GLN A 51 19.71 24.24 38.37
N THR A 52 20.81 24.92 38.01
CA THR A 52 21.86 24.41 37.14
C THR A 52 23.19 24.42 37.88
N VAL A 53 23.82 23.25 37.96
CA VAL A 53 25.08 22.99 38.68
C VAL A 53 26.15 22.54 37.69
N VAL A 54 27.38 23.00 37.86
CA VAL A 54 28.55 22.49 37.15
C VAL A 54 29.37 21.63 38.10
N LEU A 55 29.63 20.39 37.69
CA LEU A 55 30.44 19.41 38.42
C LEU A 55 31.78 19.19 37.70
N THR A 56 32.86 19.15 38.46
CA THR A 56 34.19 18.73 38.00
C THR A 56 34.43 17.33 38.50
N PHE A 57 34.61 16.37 37.59
CA PHE A 57 34.92 14.97 37.88
C PHE A 57 36.43 14.72 37.74
N GLN A 58 36.94 13.70 38.45
CA GLN A 58 38.32 13.22 38.34
C GLN A 58 38.45 12.28 37.13
N GLY A 59 39.18 12.70 36.10
CA GLY A 59 39.40 11.90 34.89
C GLY A 59 39.03 12.63 33.61
N GLN A 60 39.12 11.93 32.47
CA GLN A 60 38.87 12.49 31.13
C GLN A 60 37.46 12.19 30.62
N THR A 61 36.79 11.17 31.15
CA THR A 61 35.41 10.79 30.82
C THR A 61 34.42 11.39 31.81
N LEU A 62 33.22 11.74 31.32
CA LEU A 62 32.10 12.16 32.16
C LEU A 62 31.09 11.00 32.27
N PRO A 63 30.49 10.74 33.44
CA PRO A 63 29.33 9.85 33.53
C PRO A 63 28.17 10.45 32.71
N GLU A 64 27.34 9.60 32.10
CA GLU A 64 26.19 10.07 31.30
C GLU A 64 25.03 10.57 32.18
N ARG A 65 24.81 9.91 33.31
CA ARG A 65 23.86 10.30 34.36
C ARG A 65 24.50 10.12 35.74
N ILE A 66 24.06 10.94 36.69
CA ILE A 66 24.32 10.78 38.13
C ILE A 66 22.98 10.65 38.84
N PHE A 67 22.96 10.03 40.00
CA PHE A 67 21.75 9.82 40.77
C PHE A 67 21.82 10.69 42.03
N SER A 68 20.73 11.36 42.37
CA SER A 68 20.60 12.09 43.64
C SER A 68 19.28 11.71 44.27
N CYS A 69 19.35 11.12 45.46
CA CYS A 69 18.25 10.45 46.14
C CYS A 69 17.53 9.41 45.25
N HIS A 70 16.45 9.82 44.57
CA HIS A 70 15.64 8.97 43.68
C HIS A 70 15.46 9.55 42.27
N SER A 71 16.22 10.60 41.93
CA SER A 71 16.18 11.27 40.63
C SER A 71 17.45 10.99 39.82
N SER A 72 17.27 10.58 38.56
CA SER A 72 18.39 10.38 37.63
C SER A 72 18.65 11.63 36.80
N LEU A 73 19.72 12.35 37.12
CA LEU A 73 20.07 13.64 36.52
C LEU A 73 21.09 13.43 35.39
N ARG A 74 20.75 13.91 34.18
CA ARG A 74 21.64 13.85 33.01
C ARG A 74 22.83 14.80 33.19
N VAL A 75 24.02 14.36 32.80
CA VAL A 75 25.24 15.18 32.82
C VAL A 75 25.58 15.60 31.39
N GLU A 76 25.33 16.85 31.06
CA GLU A 76 25.75 17.46 29.80
C GLU A 76 27.22 17.90 29.87
N THR A 77 27.92 18.01 28.73
CA THR A 77 29.27 18.58 28.70
C THR A 77 29.22 20.10 28.92
N TYR A 78 29.89 20.63 29.96
CA TYR A 78 29.93 22.07 30.19
C TYR A 78 30.80 22.79 29.13
N GLN A 79 30.15 23.53 28.23
CA GLN A 79 30.82 24.38 27.24
C GLN A 79 31.42 25.64 27.89
N LEU A 80 32.71 25.89 27.66
CA LEU A 80 33.37 27.10 28.13
C LEU A 80 32.88 28.34 27.34
N PRO A 81 32.55 29.47 28.01
CA PRO A 81 32.08 30.67 27.33
C PRO A 81 33.17 31.33 26.46
N THR A 82 32.79 31.80 25.28
CA THR A 82 33.63 32.63 24.41
C THR A 82 33.66 34.08 24.92
N ILE A 83 34.70 34.42 25.67
CA ILE A 83 34.92 35.78 26.18
C ILE A 83 35.67 36.60 25.12
N GLN A 84 35.20 37.80 24.82
CA GLN A 84 35.85 38.77 23.93
C GLN A 84 36.18 40.07 24.69
N CYS A 85 37.39 40.59 24.48
CA CYS A 85 37.86 41.80 25.14
C CYS A 85 37.37 43.06 24.41
N LEU A 86 36.55 43.87 25.07
CA LEU A 86 36.02 45.12 24.52
C LEU A 86 37.08 46.24 24.33
N ASN A 87 38.33 46.05 24.76
CA ASN A 87 39.40 47.04 24.56
C ASN A 87 40.20 46.76 23.28
N CYS A 88 40.62 45.51 23.06
CA CYS A 88 41.49 45.14 21.93
C CYS A 88 40.83 44.19 20.92
N CYS A 89 39.53 43.94 21.06
CA CYS A 89 38.69 43.01 20.29
C CYS A 89 39.11 41.53 20.32
N ARG A 90 40.24 41.14 20.94
CA ARG A 90 40.73 39.76 21.00
C ARG A 90 39.86 38.85 21.89
N PHE A 91 39.82 37.58 21.56
CA PHE A 91 39.16 36.54 22.35
C PHE A 91 40.06 36.03 23.50
N GLY A 92 39.44 35.48 24.55
CA GLY A 92 40.09 34.76 25.65
C GLY A 92 40.34 35.54 26.94
N HIS A 93 40.08 36.85 26.99
CA HIS A 93 40.24 37.66 28.21
C HIS A 93 39.24 38.83 28.28
N VAL A 94 39.07 39.42 29.47
CA VAL A 94 38.19 40.57 29.75
C VAL A 94 38.94 41.92 29.71
N LYS A 95 38.21 43.04 29.58
CA LYS A 95 38.77 44.41 29.50
C LYS A 95 39.73 44.74 30.65
N SER A 96 39.42 44.33 31.89
CA SER A 96 40.26 44.56 33.08
C SER A 96 41.59 43.79 33.08
N GLN A 97 41.75 42.77 32.25
CA GLN A 97 42.97 41.96 32.13
C GLN A 97 43.73 42.29 30.82
N CYS A 98 43.32 43.33 30.08
CA CYS A 98 43.88 43.66 28.79
C CYS A 98 45.16 44.50 28.90
N ARG A 99 46.26 44.00 28.32
CA ARG A 99 47.56 44.72 28.21
C ARG A 99 47.82 45.30 26.81
N SER A 100 46.80 45.37 25.95
CA SER A 100 46.93 45.81 24.55
C SER A 100 46.38 47.23 24.34
N LYS A 101 46.94 47.97 23.38
CA LYS A 101 46.41 49.27 22.95
C LYS A 101 44.94 49.14 22.47
N PRO A 102 44.09 50.17 22.68
CA PRO A 102 42.69 50.15 22.28
C PRO A 102 42.54 49.99 20.76
N ARG A 103 41.47 49.32 20.34
CA ARG A 103 41.05 49.22 18.94
C ARG A 103 39.54 49.34 18.81
N CYS A 104 39.11 50.14 17.84
CA CYS A 104 37.72 50.36 17.54
C CYS A 104 37.06 49.11 16.95
N PHE A 105 35.93 48.68 17.51
CA PHE A 105 35.16 47.55 17.00
C PHE A 105 34.35 47.85 15.72
N ARG A 106 34.23 49.13 15.32
CA ARG A 106 33.57 49.58 14.07
C ARG A 106 34.53 49.70 12.89
N CYS A 107 35.69 50.33 13.08
CA CYS A 107 36.62 50.70 12.00
C CYS A 107 38.04 50.15 12.13
N SER A 108 38.34 49.36 13.17
CA SER A 108 39.64 48.72 13.43
C SER A 108 40.83 49.66 13.75
N LEU A 109 40.65 50.98 13.69
CA LEU A 109 41.67 51.98 14.03
C LEU A 109 41.96 52.05 15.55
N ALA A 110 43.06 52.72 15.91
CA ALA A 110 43.65 52.69 17.25
C ALA A 110 43.05 53.71 18.24
N HIS A 111 41.73 53.63 18.47
CA HIS A 111 41.00 54.42 19.47
C HIS A 111 39.88 53.57 20.12
N SER A 112 39.13 54.12 21.09
CA SER A 112 37.99 53.40 21.67
C SER A 112 36.85 53.28 20.66
N GLY A 113 36.14 52.15 20.64
CA GLY A 113 34.98 51.95 19.76
C GLY A 113 33.80 52.87 20.10
N ASP A 114 33.72 53.28 21.37
CA ASP A 114 32.69 54.19 21.88
C ASP A 114 32.84 55.63 21.35
N GLU A 115 34.04 56.00 20.89
CA GLU A 115 34.43 57.32 20.39
C GLU A 115 34.48 57.36 18.84
N CYS A 116 33.82 56.42 18.17
CA CYS A 116 33.94 56.23 16.72
C CYS A 116 32.82 56.93 15.93
N ASN A 117 33.22 57.89 15.09
CA ASN A 117 32.34 58.66 14.20
C ASN A 117 31.93 57.94 12.90
N ILE A 118 32.36 56.70 12.66
CA ILE A 118 31.95 55.94 11.47
C ILE A 118 30.55 55.34 11.71
N PRO A 119 29.58 55.58 10.81
CA PRO A 119 28.22 55.09 10.99
C PRO A 119 28.16 53.56 10.93
N ASP A 120 27.19 52.98 11.63
CA ASP A 120 27.08 51.53 11.80
C ASP A 120 26.95 50.75 10.48
N THR A 121 26.37 51.39 9.45
CA THR A 121 26.22 50.88 8.08
C THR A 121 27.53 50.73 7.31
N GLU A 122 28.58 51.45 7.69
CA GLU A 122 29.91 51.43 7.05
C GLU A 122 30.94 50.65 7.89
N SER A 123 30.51 50.01 8.98
CA SER A 123 31.39 49.23 9.84
C SER A 123 31.87 47.95 9.14
N LEU A 124 33.20 47.73 9.12
CA LEU A 124 33.82 46.54 8.54
C LEU A 124 34.54 45.72 9.63
N CYS A 125 34.21 44.44 9.70
CA CYS A 125 34.73 43.55 10.72
C CYS A 125 36.22 43.27 10.53
N LEU A 126 37.04 43.57 11.55
CA LEU A 126 38.48 43.25 11.62
C LEU A 126 38.81 41.79 11.24
N PHE A 127 37.94 40.84 11.56
CA PHE A 127 38.23 39.41 11.46
C PHE A 127 37.81 38.77 10.14
N CYS A 128 36.63 39.12 9.61
CA CYS A 128 36.04 38.51 8.42
C CYS A 128 35.80 39.49 7.26
N THR A 129 36.14 40.77 7.42
CA THR A 129 35.97 41.85 6.42
C THR A 129 34.55 42.08 5.92
N ALA A 130 33.54 41.49 6.56
CA ALA A 130 32.12 41.71 6.27
C ALA A 130 31.57 42.96 6.97
N SER A 131 30.42 43.47 6.50
CA SER A 131 29.74 44.67 7.00
C SER A 131 29.03 44.43 8.35
N HIS A 132 29.82 44.37 9.42
CA HIS A 132 29.35 44.38 10.82
C HIS A 132 30.49 44.66 11.81
N PHE A 133 30.15 44.99 13.06
CA PHE A 133 31.14 45.18 14.13
C PHE A 133 31.97 43.92 14.43
N ALA A 134 33.20 44.11 14.88
CA ALA A 134 34.10 43.04 15.33
C ALA A 134 33.59 42.28 16.58
N THR A 135 32.62 42.83 17.31
CA THR A 135 31.97 42.25 18.49
C THR A 135 30.66 41.52 18.19
N ASN A 136 30.21 41.48 16.92
CA ASN A 136 28.97 40.80 16.54
C ASN A 136 29.10 39.28 16.73
N LYS A 137 28.19 38.68 17.51
CA LYS A 137 28.13 37.23 17.76
C LYS A 137 27.88 36.39 16.50
N ALA A 138 27.32 36.99 15.44
CA ALA A 138 27.15 36.36 14.14
C ALA A 138 28.45 36.29 13.30
N CYS A 139 29.54 36.93 13.75
CA CYS A 139 30.82 36.91 13.06
C CYS A 139 31.34 35.46 12.89
N PRO A 140 31.79 35.05 11.69
CA PRO A 140 32.38 33.74 11.48
C PRO A 140 33.56 33.42 12.41
N GLU A 141 34.39 34.40 12.81
CA GLU A 141 35.49 34.17 13.75
C GLU A 141 34.98 33.97 15.19
N HIS A 142 33.91 34.66 15.60
CA HIS A 142 33.25 34.39 16.88
C HIS A 142 32.71 32.95 16.92
N ASN A 143 32.12 32.47 15.80
CA ASN A 143 31.70 31.07 15.66
C ASN A 143 32.89 30.10 15.65
N ARG A 144 34.02 30.42 15.00
CA ARG A 144 35.24 29.60 15.04
C ARG A 144 35.75 29.44 16.47
N GLN A 145 35.82 30.54 17.24
CA GLN A 145 36.24 30.52 18.64
C GLN A 145 35.27 29.71 19.52
N ARG A 146 33.96 29.75 19.23
CA ARG A 146 32.95 28.93 19.91
C ARG A 146 33.16 27.44 19.64
N ASN A 147 33.43 27.08 18.39
CA ASN A 147 33.67 25.69 18.01
C ASN A 147 34.96 25.13 18.62
N ILE A 148 36.03 25.94 18.69
CA ILE A 148 37.27 25.59 19.41
C ILE A 148 36.97 25.31 20.90
N LYS A 149 36.16 26.15 21.56
CA LYS A 149 35.77 25.93 22.97
C LYS A 149 34.83 24.73 23.16
N SER A 150 33.97 24.40 22.20
CA SER A 150 33.19 23.17 22.21
C SER A 150 34.08 21.94 22.12
N CYS A 151 35.01 21.92 21.15
CA CYS A 151 35.97 20.83 20.96
C CYS A 151 36.86 20.60 22.20
N MET A 152 37.38 21.67 22.82
CA MET A 152 38.07 21.56 24.12
C MET A 152 37.20 20.90 25.21
N SER A 153 35.92 21.28 25.30
CA SER A 153 35.00 20.75 26.31
C SER A 153 34.61 19.28 26.03
N GLN A 154 34.44 18.90 24.77
CA GLN A 154 33.97 17.57 24.35
C GLN A 154 35.09 16.52 24.32
N GLU A 155 36.30 16.89 23.89
CA GLU A 155 37.43 15.97 23.73
C GLU A 155 38.47 16.09 24.85
N SER A 156 38.28 17.00 25.81
CA SER A 156 39.21 17.25 26.94
C SER A 156 40.65 17.64 26.52
N ILE A 157 40.83 18.17 25.30
CA ILE A 157 42.13 18.60 24.73
C ILE A 157 42.47 20.06 25.03
N SER A 158 43.74 20.44 24.86
CA SER A 158 44.20 21.82 25.07
C SER A 158 43.64 22.80 24.01
N TYR A 159 43.66 24.10 24.33
CA TYR A 159 43.26 25.12 23.36
C TYR A 159 44.15 25.13 22.12
N LEU A 160 45.44 24.81 22.26
CA LEU A 160 46.38 24.79 21.14
C LEU A 160 45.99 23.68 20.15
N GLU A 161 45.81 22.46 20.64
CA GLU A 161 45.40 21.29 19.84
C GLU A 161 44.02 21.48 19.22
N ALA A 162 43.04 21.98 19.98
CA ALA A 162 41.72 22.31 19.45
C ALA A 162 41.81 23.38 18.34
N SER A 163 42.57 24.46 18.57
CA SER A 163 42.68 25.57 17.60
C SER A 163 43.36 25.16 16.29
N ALA A 164 44.29 24.21 16.32
CA ALA A 164 44.96 23.69 15.12
C ALA A 164 44.00 23.00 14.14
N ARG A 165 42.87 22.47 14.62
CA ARG A 165 41.86 21.80 13.81
C ARG A 165 40.92 22.76 13.06
N PHE A 166 40.84 24.02 13.49
CA PHE A 166 39.95 25.03 12.89
C PHE A 166 40.75 26.13 12.20
N ARG A 167 40.89 26.05 10.87
CA ARG A 167 41.64 27.03 10.06
C ARG A 167 41.16 28.48 10.28
N PRO A 168 42.05 29.49 10.38
CA PRO A 168 41.66 30.89 10.44
C PRO A 168 40.89 31.34 9.19
N ILE A 169 39.91 32.23 9.37
CA ILE A 169 39.17 32.81 8.26
C ILE A 169 40.10 33.66 7.39
N ASN A 170 39.96 33.52 6.07
CA ASN A 170 40.83 34.12 5.06
C ASN A 170 42.33 33.80 5.22
N GLY A 171 42.70 32.78 6.00
CA GLY A 171 44.09 32.39 6.27
C GLY A 171 44.90 33.40 7.09
N LYS A 172 44.32 34.54 7.46
CA LYS A 172 44.99 35.61 8.21
C LYS A 172 44.93 35.34 9.70
N THR A 173 46.06 35.48 10.40
CA THR A 173 46.03 35.55 11.87
C THR A 173 45.52 36.92 12.31
N PHE A 174 45.16 37.08 13.58
CA PHE A 174 44.84 38.41 14.13
C PHE A 174 45.96 39.45 13.90
N ALA A 175 47.22 39.02 13.87
CA ALA A 175 48.35 39.91 13.61
C ALA A 175 48.40 40.38 12.14
N ASP A 176 47.83 39.61 11.21
CA ASP A 176 47.79 39.94 9.78
C ASP A 176 46.53 40.75 9.44
N SER A 177 45.39 40.43 10.07
CA SER A 177 44.15 41.22 9.99
C SER A 177 44.34 42.68 10.42
N VAL A 178 45.27 42.92 11.36
CA VAL A 178 45.63 44.27 11.83
C VAL A 178 46.46 45.08 10.82
N LYS A 179 47.06 44.44 9.80
CA LYS A 179 47.96 45.10 8.82
C LYS A 179 47.25 45.58 7.55
N THR A 180 46.02 45.13 7.27
CA THR A 180 45.34 45.47 6.01
C THR A 180 44.32 46.59 6.17
N THR A 181 44.68 47.78 5.69
CA THR A 181 43.74 48.88 5.41
C THR A 181 42.91 48.60 4.15
N PRO A 182 41.63 49.00 4.07
CA PRO A 182 40.82 48.85 2.86
C PRO A 182 41.08 49.98 1.84
N SER A 183 41.19 49.63 0.56
CA SER A 183 41.14 50.57 -0.57
C SER A 183 39.78 50.47 -1.28
N PRO A 184 39.25 51.55 -1.91
CA PRO A 184 37.92 51.55 -2.50
C PRO A 184 37.83 50.76 -3.83
N LEU A 185 36.62 50.27 -4.13
CA LEU A 185 36.28 49.36 -5.24
C LEU A 185 35.86 50.09 -6.53
N TYR A 186 36.12 49.46 -7.69
CA TYR A 186 35.44 49.71 -8.97
C TYR A 186 35.03 48.36 -9.62
N PRO A 187 33.96 48.30 -10.45
CA PRO A 187 33.35 47.03 -10.88
C PRO A 187 33.57 46.63 -12.36
N SER A 188 33.21 45.37 -12.69
CA SER A 188 32.86 44.81 -14.03
C SER A 188 34.02 44.35 -14.96
N PRO A 189 33.78 43.44 -15.95
CA PRO A 189 32.90 42.25 -15.95
C PRO A 189 33.39 41.01 -16.82
N LEU A 190 32.53 39.98 -16.95
CA LEU A 190 32.29 39.11 -18.14
C LEU A 190 33.13 37.82 -18.50
N LEU A 191 32.38 36.71 -18.74
CA LEU A 191 32.47 35.64 -19.78
C LEU A 191 33.33 34.32 -19.65
N TYR A 192 32.61 33.19 -19.87
CA TYR A 192 32.92 31.93 -20.60
C TYR A 192 33.97 30.86 -20.16
N LEU A 193 33.45 29.64 -19.86
CA LEU A 193 33.67 28.28 -20.46
C LEU A 193 34.94 27.98 -21.33
N PRO A 194 35.37 26.69 -21.57
CA PRO A 194 35.06 25.38 -20.92
C PRO A 194 36.27 24.38 -20.80
N LYS A 195 35.99 23.12 -20.37
CA LYS A 195 36.62 21.79 -20.71
C LYS A 195 37.36 20.97 -19.62
N PHE A 196 37.06 19.66 -19.66
CA PHE A 196 37.69 18.46 -19.08
C PHE A 196 39.11 18.16 -19.66
N PRO A 197 39.75 17.00 -19.34
CA PRO A 197 40.03 16.30 -18.06
C PRO A 197 41.57 16.02 -17.90
N VAL A 198 42.02 15.23 -16.90
CA VAL A 198 43.06 14.14 -17.01
C VAL A 198 43.45 13.57 -15.62
N ARG A 199 44.10 12.39 -15.63
CA ARG A 199 44.36 11.44 -14.52
C ARG A 199 45.76 11.54 -13.87
N LEU A 200 45.89 10.84 -12.73
CA LEU A 200 47.06 10.06 -12.23
C LEU A 200 48.32 10.81 -11.74
N HIS A 201 48.78 10.47 -10.52
CA HIS A 201 49.77 9.38 -10.35
C HIS A 201 49.87 8.81 -8.92
N LEU A 202 50.55 7.67 -8.79
CA LEU A 202 50.61 6.81 -7.61
C LEU A 202 51.83 7.05 -6.70
N THR A 203 51.68 6.74 -5.40
CA THR A 203 52.69 5.99 -4.61
C THR A 203 51.96 5.11 -3.61
N GLY A 204 52.35 3.84 -3.43
CA GLY A 204 51.69 2.92 -2.49
C GLY A 204 52.66 1.98 -1.79
N LYS A 205 52.15 0.95 -1.11
CA LYS A 205 52.84 -0.34 -0.87
C LYS A 205 51.83 -1.43 -0.48
N LEU A 206 52.08 -2.63 -1.00
CA LEU A 206 51.30 -3.85 -0.77
C LEU A 206 52.04 -4.78 0.18
N TYR A 207 51.29 -5.64 0.90
CA TYR A 207 51.80 -6.91 1.41
C TYR A 207 50.76 -8.03 1.16
N PHE A 208 51.24 -9.19 0.74
CA PHE A 208 50.46 -10.41 0.48
C PHE A 208 51.24 -11.63 0.99
N SER A 209 50.57 -12.61 1.60
CA SER A 209 50.94 -14.04 1.58
C SER A 209 49.83 -14.92 2.23
N PRO A 210 49.72 -16.23 1.89
CA PRO A 210 48.39 -16.81 1.63
C PRO A 210 48.16 -18.17 2.37
N PRO A 211 47.47 -19.26 1.90
CA PRO A 211 46.57 -20.05 2.76
C PRO A 211 46.92 -21.54 2.98
N ARG A 212 46.27 -22.18 3.97
CA ARG A 212 46.07 -23.65 4.25
C ARG A 212 45.15 -23.76 5.49
N SER A 213 44.30 -24.76 5.78
CA SER A 213 43.86 -26.01 5.13
C SER A 213 42.60 -26.59 5.85
N ARG A 214 41.83 -27.50 5.21
CA ARG A 214 40.82 -28.43 5.85
C ARG A 214 41.52 -29.77 6.23
N PRO A 215 40.90 -30.82 6.85
CA PRO A 215 39.52 -31.04 7.38
C PRO A 215 39.49 -31.51 8.89
N THR A 216 38.38 -31.90 9.52
CA THR A 216 37.81 -33.29 9.59
C THR A 216 36.41 -33.34 10.28
N SER A 217 35.84 -34.54 10.44
CA SER A 217 34.41 -34.85 10.64
C SER A 217 33.99 -35.38 12.02
N GLY A 218 32.79 -34.96 12.49
CA GLY A 218 31.75 -35.84 13.08
C GLY A 218 31.86 -36.40 14.50
N LYS A 219 30.79 -36.18 15.30
CA LYS A 219 30.23 -37.01 16.41
C LYS A 219 29.04 -36.22 17.00
N SER A 220 27.77 -36.61 16.83
CA SER A 220 27.00 -37.75 17.36
C SER A 220 26.15 -37.35 18.58
N PHE A 221 24.87 -37.69 18.52
CA PHE A 221 23.81 -37.41 19.51
C PHE A 221 24.16 -37.98 20.90
N ASP A 222 24.12 -37.17 21.96
CA ASP A 222 24.23 -37.69 23.33
C ASP A 222 22.85 -38.10 23.84
N LYS A 223 22.66 -39.40 24.01
CA LYS A 223 21.38 -40.02 24.40
C LYS A 223 21.20 -40.06 25.93
N ALA A 224 22.28 -39.92 26.71
CA ALA A 224 22.24 -40.04 28.17
C ALA A 224 21.60 -38.81 28.85
N ALA A 225 21.73 -37.63 28.25
CA ALA A 225 21.12 -36.40 28.77
C ALA A 225 19.57 -36.38 28.67
N HIS A 226 18.96 -37.27 27.89
CA HIS A 226 17.51 -37.28 27.68
C HIS A 226 16.74 -38.13 28.70
N GLU A 227 17.35 -39.22 29.19
CA GLU A 227 16.69 -40.17 30.11
C GLU A 227 16.65 -39.64 31.56
N ALA A 228 17.55 -38.72 31.93
CA ALA A 228 17.59 -38.08 33.25
C ALA A 228 16.47 -37.03 33.51
N ILE A 229 15.69 -36.65 32.48
CA ILE A 229 14.65 -35.60 32.57
C ILE A 229 13.24 -36.20 32.63
N THR A 230 13.08 -37.49 32.31
CA THR A 230 11.79 -38.19 32.29
C THR A 230 11.31 -38.74 33.64
N SER A 231 12.17 -38.75 34.67
CA SER A 231 11.88 -39.29 36.00
C SER A 231 11.74 -38.19 37.06
N ASN A 232 10.57 -37.55 37.12
CA ASN A 232 9.86 -37.18 38.37
C ASN A 232 8.69 -36.22 38.08
N LEU A 233 7.46 -36.70 38.26
CA LEU A 233 6.23 -35.94 38.16
C LEU A 233 5.24 -36.43 39.23
N PRO A 234 4.91 -35.62 40.25
CA PRO A 234 3.75 -35.85 41.09
C PRO A 234 2.50 -35.19 40.53
N SER A 235 1.36 -35.84 40.72
CA SER A 235 0.05 -35.47 40.23
C SER A 235 -0.76 -34.65 41.25
N SER A 236 -1.51 -33.64 40.78
CA SER A 236 -2.84 -33.28 41.30
C SER A 236 -3.54 -32.22 40.44
N LEU A 237 -4.84 -32.41 40.23
CA LEU A 237 -5.85 -31.46 39.74
C LEU A 237 -6.40 -30.66 40.97
N PRO A 238 -7.43 -29.75 40.91
CA PRO A 238 -8.35 -29.45 39.81
C PRO A 238 -8.79 -27.96 39.66
N ASN A 239 -9.77 -27.72 38.77
CA ASN A 239 -10.67 -26.54 38.66
C ASN A 239 -10.04 -25.20 38.23
N GLY A 240 -10.73 -24.31 37.51
CA GLY A 240 -12.06 -24.40 36.88
C GLY A 240 -12.57 -23.02 36.45
N CYS A 241 -13.49 -22.98 35.47
CA CYS A 241 -14.23 -21.80 34.99
C CYS A 241 -13.41 -20.67 34.31
N ALA A 242 -13.98 -19.77 33.50
CA ALA A 242 -15.11 -19.82 32.55
C ALA A 242 -15.15 -18.47 31.80
N VAL A 243 -15.42 -18.44 30.48
CA VAL A 243 -16.10 -17.32 29.73
C VAL A 243 -15.43 -15.91 29.79
N SER A 244 -15.19 -15.12 28.74
CA SER A 244 -15.71 -15.04 27.36
C SER A 244 -14.72 -14.29 26.42
N SER A 245 -14.62 -14.76 25.18
CA SER A 245 -14.52 -14.06 23.86
C SER A 245 -14.43 -12.51 23.75
N PRO A 246 -14.06 -11.94 22.57
CA PRO A 246 -13.08 -12.39 21.56
C PRO A 246 -12.33 -11.26 20.79
N SER A 247 -11.04 -11.42 20.43
CA SER A 247 -10.48 -10.77 19.21
C SER A 247 -9.08 -11.29 18.81
N LEU A 248 -8.98 -11.75 17.55
CA LEU A 248 -7.83 -11.65 16.60
C LEU A 248 -6.41 -11.79 17.19
N ILE A 249 -5.67 -12.90 17.02
CA ILE A 249 -5.13 -13.48 15.76
C ILE A 249 -4.18 -12.53 14.99
N ASN A 250 -2.93 -12.51 15.47
CA ASN A 250 -1.69 -12.83 14.73
C ASN A 250 -1.07 -11.90 13.64
N ASN A 251 0.19 -11.52 13.92
CA ASN A 251 1.42 -11.70 13.10
C ASN A 251 1.76 -10.62 12.01
N GLU A 252 2.91 -9.90 12.13
CA GLU A 252 4.29 -10.24 11.65
C GLU A 252 4.44 -10.13 10.10
N VAL A 253 5.42 -9.48 9.42
CA VAL A 253 6.77 -8.87 9.65
C VAL A 253 6.99 -7.80 8.53
N SER A 254 7.34 -6.51 8.77
CA SER A 254 8.66 -5.82 8.78
C SER A 254 9.53 -5.87 7.48
N PRO A 255 10.47 -4.92 7.18
CA PRO A 255 10.72 -3.57 7.77
C PRO A 255 11.05 -2.42 6.74
N ASN A 256 11.27 -1.19 7.26
CA ASN A 256 12.21 -0.13 6.77
C ASN A 256 11.81 1.24 6.11
N GLU A 257 10.55 1.64 5.82
CA GLU A 257 10.30 3.04 5.35
C GLU A 257 9.25 3.88 6.12
N ASN A 258 8.39 3.30 6.96
CA ASN A 258 7.19 3.99 7.48
C ASN A 258 7.33 4.67 8.87
N LEU A 259 8.54 4.97 9.36
CA LEU A 259 8.68 5.58 10.69
C LEU A 259 8.13 7.03 10.76
N LEU A 260 8.13 7.76 9.65
CA LEU A 260 7.52 9.09 9.56
C LEU A 260 5.98 9.04 9.49
N ASP A 261 5.38 7.98 8.93
CA ASP A 261 3.93 7.86 8.80
C ASP A 261 3.23 7.55 10.13
N CYS A 262 3.90 6.86 11.06
CA CYS A 262 3.34 6.57 12.39
C CYS A 262 3.14 7.83 13.24
N LEU A 263 4.05 8.81 13.15
CA LEU A 263 3.90 10.12 13.79
C LEU A 263 2.77 10.96 13.16
N TRP A 264 2.47 10.70 11.89
CA TRP A 264 1.40 11.38 11.15
C TRP A 264 -0.01 10.80 11.44
N ALA A 265 -0.12 9.49 11.63
CA ALA A 265 -1.39 8.82 11.96
C ALA A 265 -1.96 9.24 13.33
N VAL A 266 -1.10 9.54 14.31
CA VAL A 266 -1.49 10.01 15.64
C VAL A 266 -2.11 11.42 15.60
N ILE A 267 -1.70 12.26 14.65
CA ILE A 267 -2.31 13.58 14.39
C ILE A 267 -3.67 13.44 13.68
N CYS A 268 -3.84 12.44 12.80
CA CYS A 268 -5.08 12.24 12.06
C CYS A 268 -6.25 11.79 12.96
N ASN A 269 -6.04 10.84 13.88
CA ASN A 269 -7.14 10.27 14.68
C ASN A 269 -7.61 11.18 15.84
N MET A 270 -6.80 12.16 16.23
CA MET A 270 -7.19 13.20 17.20
C MET A 270 -8.17 14.24 16.61
N LEU A 271 -8.32 14.29 15.28
CA LEU A 271 -9.07 15.33 14.57
C LEU A 271 -10.43 14.91 13.98
N SER A 272 -10.85 13.65 14.13
CA SER A 272 -12.24 13.27 13.88
C SER A 272 -12.66 12.07 14.75
N LYS A 273 -13.41 12.22 15.85
CA LYS A 273 -14.27 13.36 16.25
C LYS A 273 -15.19 13.88 15.14
N TYR A 274 -15.51 12.98 14.22
CA TYR A 274 -16.76 13.02 13.50
C TYR A 274 -17.72 12.12 14.28
N ASP A 275 -18.81 12.71 14.74
CA ASP A 275 -20.09 12.21 14.24
C ASP A 275 -20.16 12.68 12.76
N ASP A 276 -20.23 11.70 11.83
CA ASP A 276 -20.20 11.73 10.33
C ASP A 276 -18.97 11.11 9.55
N ILE A 277 -18.03 11.90 9.00
CA ILE A 277 -17.37 11.60 7.68
C ILE A 277 -15.97 10.91 7.71
N PRO A 278 -15.68 9.88 6.88
CA PRO A 278 -14.34 9.28 6.69
C PRO A 278 -13.56 9.76 5.43
N ILE A 279 -12.21 9.76 5.48
CA ILE A 279 -11.30 10.13 4.36
C ILE A 279 -10.16 9.09 4.16
N PRO A 280 -9.91 8.59 2.93
CA PRO A 280 -8.78 7.68 2.59
C PRO A 280 -7.39 8.32 2.38
N SER A 281 -6.36 7.46 2.26
CA SER A 281 -4.99 7.71 2.74
C SER A 281 -4.04 8.52 1.83
N HIS A 282 -4.29 8.63 0.53
CA HIS A 282 -3.37 9.37 -0.38
C HIS A 282 -3.40 10.90 -0.17
N VAL A 283 -4.45 11.43 0.47
CA VAL A 283 -4.59 12.87 0.79
C VAL A 283 -3.65 13.28 1.93
N ALA A 284 -3.34 12.34 2.84
CA ALA A 284 -2.50 12.58 4.01
C ALA A 284 -1.05 12.95 3.62
N GLN A 285 -0.54 12.39 2.51
CA GLN A 285 0.85 12.55 2.06
C GLN A 285 1.19 13.95 1.49
N LYS A 286 0.22 14.87 1.37
CA LYS A 286 0.45 16.24 0.83
C LYS A 286 0.70 17.34 1.87
N LEU A 287 0.60 17.06 3.17
CA LEU A 287 0.76 18.06 4.24
C LEU A 287 2.22 18.25 4.72
N ILE A 288 3.19 17.67 4.03
CA ILE A 288 4.62 17.65 4.37
C ILE A 288 5.34 19.03 4.31
N CYS A 289 4.69 20.12 3.87
CA CYS A 289 5.38 21.38 3.52
C CYS A 289 5.38 22.53 4.54
N SER A 290 4.81 22.40 5.76
CA SER A 290 4.71 23.53 6.71
C SER A 290 5.36 23.31 8.08
N THR A 291 6.67 23.06 8.10
CA THR A 291 7.49 23.23 9.31
C THR A 291 7.74 24.71 9.60
N HIS A 292 7.08 25.30 10.59
CA HIS A 292 7.66 26.39 11.41
C HIS A 292 6.88 26.56 12.74
N SER A 293 7.63 26.73 13.83
CA SER A 293 7.19 26.92 15.24
C SER A 293 6.66 25.69 16.01
N SER A 294 7.18 25.55 17.24
CA SER A 294 6.65 24.72 18.34
C SER A 294 5.55 25.52 19.10
N PRO A 295 4.97 25.07 20.25
CA PRO A 295 5.08 23.78 20.95
C PRO A 295 3.71 23.17 21.37
N LYS A 296 3.40 21.90 21.04
CA LYS A 296 2.12 21.27 21.53
C LYS A 296 1.96 19.73 21.48
N MET A 297 3.03 18.94 21.53
CA MET A 297 2.90 17.46 21.47
C MET A 297 2.41 16.79 22.77
N ALA A 298 2.48 17.46 23.92
CA ALA A 298 2.14 16.90 25.24
C ALA A 298 0.65 16.52 25.47
N ASN A 299 -0.23 16.75 24.49
CA ASN A 299 -1.68 16.51 24.62
C ASN A 299 -2.20 15.29 23.84
N LEU A 300 -1.33 14.49 23.21
CA LEU A 300 -1.76 13.42 22.30
C LEU A 300 -2.31 12.17 22.98
N VAL A 301 -2.04 11.98 24.27
CA VAL A 301 -2.54 10.86 25.08
C VAL A 301 -2.80 11.38 26.51
N PRO A 302 -4.06 11.55 26.95
CA PRO A 302 -4.33 12.06 28.30
C PRO A 302 -3.99 10.98 29.35
N PRO A 303 -3.12 11.26 30.35
CA PRO A 303 -2.86 10.32 31.44
C PRO A 303 -4.13 10.11 32.30
N PRO A 304 -4.27 8.97 32.99
CA PRO A 304 -3.28 7.89 33.12
C PRO A 304 -3.33 6.86 31.99
N VAL A 305 -2.16 6.44 31.46
CA VAL A 305 -2.05 5.47 30.35
C VAL A 305 -0.92 4.46 30.57
N VAL A 306 -1.12 3.24 30.07
CA VAL A 306 -0.10 2.19 29.91
C VAL A 306 -0.05 1.77 28.44
N MET A 307 1.14 1.66 27.86
CA MET A 307 1.36 1.17 26.49
C MET A 307 2.32 -0.02 26.54
N LEU A 308 2.00 -1.10 25.82
CA LEU A 308 2.78 -2.34 25.79
C LEU A 308 2.99 -2.75 24.33
N GLY A 309 4.19 -3.16 23.94
CA GLY A 309 4.43 -3.60 22.56
C GLY A 309 5.82 -4.19 22.31
N ASP A 310 5.94 -4.92 21.20
CA ASP A 310 7.24 -5.27 20.61
C ASP A 310 7.72 -4.09 19.77
N PHE A 311 8.55 -3.23 20.36
CA PHE A 311 9.11 -2.07 19.66
C PHE A 311 10.34 -2.45 18.82
N ASN A 312 10.94 -3.65 19.02
CA ASN A 312 12.24 -4.03 18.45
C ASN A 312 13.35 -2.99 18.66
N ALA A 313 13.21 -2.12 19.67
CA ALA A 313 14.06 -0.96 19.90
C ALA A 313 15.18 -1.29 20.88
N HIS A 314 16.43 -1.23 20.42
CA HIS A 314 17.56 -1.52 21.30
C HIS A 314 18.04 -0.24 21.98
N HIS A 315 17.96 -0.18 23.31
CA HIS A 315 18.58 0.89 24.08
C HIS A 315 19.08 0.40 25.44
N VAL A 316 20.21 0.96 25.89
CA VAL A 316 20.82 0.61 27.18
C VAL A 316 19.92 0.95 28.37
N SER A 317 19.08 1.99 28.25
CA SER A 317 18.18 2.48 29.30
C SER A 317 17.11 1.48 29.76
N TRP A 318 16.79 0.47 28.95
CA TRP A 318 15.79 -0.55 29.28
C TRP A 318 16.33 -1.99 29.26
N GLY A 319 17.66 -2.17 29.15
CA GLY A 319 18.32 -3.49 29.28
C GLY A 319 18.80 -4.14 27.99
N CYS A 320 19.21 -3.36 26.98
CA CYS A 320 19.95 -3.89 25.82
C CYS A 320 21.46 -3.63 25.97
N HIS A 321 22.31 -4.51 25.42
CA HIS A 321 23.78 -4.34 25.46
C HIS A 321 24.31 -3.18 24.63
N SER A 322 23.54 -2.72 23.65
CA SER A 322 23.88 -1.62 22.75
C SER A 322 22.63 -0.85 22.39
N SER A 323 22.76 0.46 22.22
CA SER A 323 21.71 1.29 21.63
C SER A 323 21.77 1.24 20.11
N ASP A 324 20.63 1.03 19.46
CA ASP A 324 20.45 1.33 18.03
C ASP A 324 19.85 2.75 17.86
N SER A 325 19.91 3.27 16.64
CA SER A 325 19.43 4.63 16.34
C SER A 325 17.92 4.79 16.57
N PHE A 326 17.16 3.69 16.57
CA PHE A 326 15.72 3.72 16.79
C PHE A 326 15.39 3.76 18.28
N GLY A 327 16.09 2.99 19.12
CA GLY A 327 15.96 3.03 20.57
C GLY A 327 16.36 4.37 21.17
N SER A 328 17.40 5.03 20.65
CA SER A 328 17.75 6.38 21.10
C SER A 328 16.67 7.40 20.71
N LEU A 329 16.18 7.36 19.46
CA LEU A 329 15.09 8.23 18.99
C LEU A 329 13.79 7.99 19.78
N LEU A 330 13.48 6.73 20.10
CA LEU A 330 12.30 6.36 20.87
C LEU A 330 12.43 6.84 22.33
N LEU A 331 13.61 6.75 22.94
CA LEU A 331 13.83 7.28 24.29
C LEU A 331 13.65 8.81 24.33
N ASP A 332 14.27 9.54 23.40
CA ASP A 332 14.11 11.00 23.30
C ASP A 332 12.63 11.38 23.11
N LEU A 333 11.88 10.63 22.30
CA LEU A 333 10.44 10.84 22.10
C LEU A 333 9.59 10.52 23.34
N LEU A 334 9.95 9.50 24.12
CA LEU A 334 9.26 9.13 25.37
C LEU A 334 9.47 10.18 26.46
N ASP A 335 10.67 10.75 26.55
CA ASP A 335 10.97 11.89 27.43
C ASP A 335 10.16 13.14 27.00
N ASP A 336 10.08 13.44 25.69
CA ASP A 336 9.33 14.59 25.14
C ASP A 336 7.80 14.51 25.39
N ILE A 337 7.23 13.30 25.46
CA ILE A 337 5.79 13.08 25.78
C ILE A 337 5.54 12.72 27.24
N ASN A 338 6.58 12.76 28.10
CA ASN A 338 6.52 12.45 29.53
C ASN A 338 5.91 11.07 29.84
N ILE A 339 6.46 10.01 29.23
CA ILE A 339 6.07 8.61 29.47
C ILE A 339 7.27 7.82 30.02
N SER A 340 7.08 7.18 31.17
CA SER A 340 8.10 6.38 31.87
C SER A 340 8.14 4.93 31.37
N VAL A 341 9.36 4.36 31.30
CA VAL A 341 9.58 2.96 30.92
C VAL A 341 9.52 2.06 32.16
N LEU A 342 8.60 1.08 32.18
CA LEU A 342 8.40 0.11 33.27
C LEU A 342 9.39 -1.07 33.23
N ASN A 343 10.10 -1.28 32.12
CA ASN A 343 11.09 -2.35 32.00
C ASN A 343 12.25 -2.15 32.99
N ASN A 344 12.49 -3.13 33.85
CA ASN A 344 13.57 -3.10 34.86
C ASN A 344 14.93 -3.63 34.37
N GLY A 345 15.13 -3.69 33.05
CA GLY A 345 16.32 -4.31 32.45
C GLY A 345 16.29 -5.84 32.35
N CYS A 346 15.29 -6.55 32.91
CA CYS A 346 15.17 -7.99 32.68
C CYS A 346 14.89 -8.27 31.19
N PRO A 347 15.59 -9.22 30.57
CA PRO A 347 15.38 -9.54 29.18
C PRO A 347 13.99 -10.08 28.90
N THR A 348 13.29 -9.47 27.97
CA THR A 348 11.93 -9.86 27.57
C THR A 348 11.93 -11.12 26.70
N ARG A 349 13.07 -11.42 26.06
CA ARG A 349 13.29 -12.61 25.22
C ARG A 349 14.23 -13.62 25.88
N ARG A 350 13.84 -14.91 25.86
CA ARG A 350 14.73 -16.04 26.19
C ARG A 350 15.56 -16.48 24.98
N SER A 351 16.88 -16.43 25.08
CA SER A 351 17.83 -17.06 24.15
C SER A 351 18.12 -18.53 24.52
N LEU A 352 18.62 -19.30 23.56
CA LEU A 352 19.18 -20.64 23.79
C LEU A 352 20.54 -20.53 24.51
N PRO A 353 21.04 -21.57 25.21
CA PRO A 353 22.31 -21.53 25.94
C PRO A 353 23.56 -21.17 25.10
N SER A 354 23.46 -21.26 23.77
CA SER A 354 24.52 -20.93 22.80
C SER A 354 24.34 -19.56 22.13
N GLN A 355 23.35 -18.75 22.53
CA GLN A 355 23.14 -17.39 22.04
C GLN A 355 23.25 -16.40 23.21
N ASN A 356 23.96 -15.28 22.97
CA ASN A 356 24.28 -14.28 23.99
C ASN A 356 23.05 -13.85 24.82
N PRO A 357 23.24 -13.48 26.10
CA PRO A 357 22.16 -13.13 27.00
C PRO A 357 21.54 -11.79 26.62
N ALA A 358 20.53 -11.88 25.75
CA ALA A 358 19.19 -11.39 26.04
C ALA A 358 19.03 -9.86 26.21
N ASN A 359 18.54 -9.22 25.14
CA ASN A 359 18.08 -7.83 25.11
C ASN A 359 16.60 -7.72 25.53
N ALA A 360 16.22 -6.58 26.12
CA ALA A 360 14.83 -6.22 26.40
C ALA A 360 14.28 -5.29 25.29
N VAL A 361 13.76 -5.89 24.21
CA VAL A 361 13.30 -5.16 23.01
C VAL A 361 11.79 -4.88 22.98
N ASP A 362 11.04 -5.64 23.78
CA ASP A 362 9.62 -5.39 24.04
C ASP A 362 9.52 -4.36 25.18
N LEU A 363 8.81 -3.25 24.99
CA LEU A 363 8.71 -2.18 25.99
C LEU A 363 7.33 -2.13 26.63
N SER A 364 7.34 -1.89 27.92
CA SER A 364 6.19 -1.52 28.74
C SER A 364 6.40 -0.09 29.22
N LEU A 365 5.42 0.76 28.96
CA LEU A 365 5.49 2.20 29.11
C LEU A 365 4.27 2.68 29.90
N CYS A 366 4.39 3.73 30.71
CA CYS A 366 3.24 4.32 31.39
C CYS A 366 3.40 5.82 31.67
N SER A 367 2.28 6.51 31.86
CA SER A 367 2.27 7.85 32.46
C SER A 367 2.90 7.83 33.86
N PRO A 368 3.74 8.82 34.22
CA PRO A 368 4.41 8.88 35.53
C PRO A 368 3.48 8.68 36.73
N ASP A 369 2.25 9.17 36.66
CA ASP A 369 1.23 9.04 37.72
C ASP A 369 0.87 7.58 38.06
N LEU A 370 1.05 6.65 37.11
CA LEU A 370 0.83 5.21 37.32
C LEU A 370 2.08 4.46 37.77
N PHE A 371 3.28 5.00 37.52
CA PHE A 371 4.54 4.32 37.75
C PHE A 371 4.70 3.79 39.20
N PRO A 372 4.33 4.54 40.27
CA PRO A 372 4.41 4.05 41.65
C PRO A 372 3.45 2.89 41.97
N PHE A 373 2.40 2.71 41.19
CA PHE A 373 1.31 1.76 41.44
C PHE A 373 1.42 0.47 40.60
N LEU A 374 2.39 0.39 39.69
CA LEU A 374 2.55 -0.73 38.77
C LEU A 374 3.78 -1.57 39.11
N SER A 375 3.59 -2.89 39.23
CA SER A 375 4.70 -3.85 39.38
C SER A 375 4.97 -4.56 38.06
N TRP A 376 6.22 -4.53 37.59
CA TRP A 376 6.64 -5.14 36.33
C TRP A 376 7.57 -6.33 36.56
N ARG A 377 7.32 -7.45 35.88
CA ARG A 377 8.17 -8.66 35.95
C ARG A 377 8.06 -9.55 34.71
N VAL A 378 9.18 -10.09 34.25
CA VAL A 378 9.21 -11.13 33.22
C VAL A 378 8.94 -12.50 33.87
N PHE A 379 7.81 -13.13 33.52
CA PHE A 379 7.49 -14.46 34.03
C PHE A 379 8.39 -15.54 33.41
N LYS A 380 8.97 -16.40 34.26
CA LYS A 380 9.80 -17.55 33.83
C LYS A 380 9.00 -18.70 33.17
N SER A 381 7.70 -18.54 32.94
CA SER A 381 6.84 -19.65 32.53
C SER A 381 7.06 -20.04 31.06
N THR A 382 7.25 -21.33 30.82
CA THR A 382 7.20 -21.91 29.48
C THR A 382 5.80 -21.89 28.87
N PHE A 383 4.80 -21.41 29.61
CA PHE A 383 3.38 -21.47 29.25
C PHE A 383 3.08 -20.86 27.89
N TYR A 384 3.55 -19.65 27.57
CA TYR A 384 3.32 -19.07 26.24
C TYR A 384 4.01 -19.86 25.12
N GLN A 385 5.23 -20.35 25.32
CA GLN A 385 5.92 -21.16 24.32
C GLN A 385 5.28 -22.55 24.15
N GLN A 386 4.82 -23.18 25.23
CA GLN A 386 4.09 -24.44 25.22
C GLN A 386 2.70 -24.27 24.60
N ALA A 387 1.97 -23.20 24.92
CA ALA A 387 0.68 -22.85 24.33
C ALA A 387 0.83 -22.46 22.85
N SER A 388 1.88 -21.71 22.47
CA SER A 388 2.19 -21.36 21.07
C SER A 388 2.68 -22.57 20.26
N ALA A 389 3.44 -23.48 20.87
CA ALA A 389 3.83 -24.74 20.24
C ALA A 389 2.63 -25.70 20.14
N ALA A 390 1.77 -25.77 21.17
CA ALA A 390 0.53 -26.53 21.15
C ALA A 390 -0.47 -25.96 20.13
N ALA A 391 -0.60 -24.64 20.03
CA ALA A 391 -1.41 -23.95 19.04
C ALA A 391 -0.86 -24.13 17.63
N ARG A 392 0.47 -24.06 17.41
CA ARG A 392 1.10 -24.37 16.12
C ARG A 392 0.96 -25.86 15.75
N ARG A 393 1.13 -26.79 16.70
CA ARG A 393 0.85 -28.22 16.52
C ARG A 393 -0.62 -28.46 16.21
N LEU A 394 -1.54 -27.80 16.91
CA LEU A 394 -2.98 -27.87 16.70
C LEU A 394 -3.37 -27.29 15.34
N LEU A 395 -2.84 -26.13 14.95
CA LEU A 395 -3.05 -25.53 13.63
C LEU A 395 -2.49 -26.41 12.52
N ASN A 396 -1.29 -26.97 12.67
CA ASN A 396 -0.72 -27.89 11.69
C ASN A 396 -1.50 -29.21 11.63
N ASN A 397 -1.95 -29.74 12.77
CA ASN A 397 -2.82 -30.92 12.82
C ASN A 397 -4.21 -30.62 12.24
N LYS A 398 -4.81 -29.44 12.47
CA LYS A 398 -6.10 -29.05 11.90
C LYS A 398 -5.99 -28.70 10.41
N LYS A 399 -4.86 -28.14 9.94
CA LYS A 399 -4.55 -27.98 8.51
C LYS A 399 -4.35 -29.35 7.85
N ARG A 400 -3.60 -30.26 8.46
CA ARG A 400 -3.38 -31.63 7.99
C ARG A 400 -4.71 -32.41 7.97
N LEU A 401 -5.46 -32.43 9.07
CA LEU A 401 -6.79 -33.06 9.16
C LEU A 401 -7.82 -32.41 8.22
N GLY A 402 -7.78 -31.08 8.04
CA GLY A 402 -8.62 -30.38 7.06
C GLY A 402 -8.26 -30.77 5.62
N TRP A 403 -6.97 -30.97 5.33
CA TRP A 403 -6.49 -31.49 4.06
C TRP A 403 -6.84 -32.98 3.86
N HIS A 404 -6.76 -33.82 4.91
CA HIS A 404 -7.22 -35.21 4.87
C HIS A 404 -8.73 -35.27 4.63
N LYS A 405 -9.54 -34.57 5.43
CA LYS A 405 -10.99 -34.46 5.23
C LYS A 405 -11.36 -33.93 3.84
N PHE A 406 -10.63 -32.92 3.33
CA PHE A 406 -10.79 -32.48 1.95
C PHE A 406 -10.51 -33.63 0.99
N CYS A 407 -9.34 -34.28 1.09
CA CYS A 407 -8.96 -35.40 0.23
C CYS A 407 -9.91 -36.60 0.29
N GLU A 408 -10.50 -36.88 1.45
CA GLU A 408 -11.48 -37.94 1.71
C GLU A 408 -12.87 -37.56 1.20
N SER A 409 -13.23 -36.28 1.23
CA SER A 409 -14.48 -35.75 0.66
C SER A 409 -14.47 -35.64 -0.87
N MET A 410 -13.30 -35.74 -1.52
CA MET A 410 -13.20 -35.71 -2.99
C MET A 410 -13.74 -36.99 -3.61
N CYS A 411 -14.92 -36.92 -4.21
CA CYS A 411 -15.47 -37.94 -5.09
C CYS A 411 -15.30 -37.55 -6.58
N PRO A 412 -15.49 -38.47 -7.55
CA PRO A 412 -15.43 -38.17 -8.98
C PRO A 412 -16.36 -37.05 -9.46
N GLY A 413 -17.44 -36.73 -8.71
CA GLY A 413 -18.34 -35.62 -8.98
C GLY A 413 -17.88 -34.25 -8.44
N THR A 414 -16.69 -34.14 -7.84
CA THR A 414 -16.19 -32.88 -7.26
C THR A 414 -15.80 -31.90 -8.39
N PRO A 415 -16.34 -30.67 -8.44
CA PRO A 415 -15.99 -29.72 -9.47
C PRO A 415 -14.49 -29.34 -9.41
N SER A 416 -13.80 -29.45 -10.54
CA SER A 416 -12.35 -29.20 -10.63
C SER A 416 -11.93 -27.79 -10.25
N SER A 417 -12.82 -26.81 -10.39
CA SER A 417 -12.63 -25.44 -9.92
C SER A 417 -12.36 -25.37 -8.40
N VAL A 418 -12.87 -26.33 -7.61
CA VAL A 418 -12.61 -26.47 -6.17
C VAL A 418 -11.20 -27.02 -5.93
N VAL A 419 -10.84 -28.10 -6.63
CA VAL A 419 -9.50 -28.72 -6.54
C VAL A 419 -8.40 -27.71 -6.89
N TRP A 420 -8.54 -27.03 -8.04
CA TRP A 420 -7.60 -26.00 -8.46
C TRP A 420 -7.57 -24.77 -7.54
N ARG A 421 -8.68 -24.44 -6.86
CA ARG A 421 -8.71 -23.35 -5.86
C ARG A 421 -7.84 -23.68 -4.64
N GLN A 422 -7.86 -24.92 -4.17
CA GLN A 422 -6.95 -25.36 -3.11
C GLN A 422 -5.50 -25.44 -3.61
N ILE A 423 -5.24 -26.04 -4.79
CA ILE A 423 -3.88 -26.10 -5.38
C ILE A 423 -3.27 -24.70 -5.56
N ARG A 424 -4.06 -23.71 -6.03
CA ARG A 424 -3.58 -22.32 -6.18
C ARG A 424 -3.18 -21.69 -4.84
N ARG A 425 -3.89 -21.97 -3.75
CA ARG A 425 -3.51 -21.50 -2.39
C ARG A 425 -2.13 -22.02 -1.97
N PHE A 426 -1.75 -23.23 -2.36
CA PHE A 426 -0.39 -23.76 -2.14
C PHE A 426 0.66 -23.16 -3.10
N ARG A 427 0.31 -22.81 -4.35
CA ARG A 427 1.25 -22.12 -5.26
C ARG A 427 1.60 -20.71 -4.77
N CYS A 428 0.64 -20.00 -4.19
CA CYS A 428 0.85 -18.67 -3.61
C CYS A 428 1.66 -18.67 -2.29
N SER A 429 2.02 -19.82 -1.72
CA SER A 429 2.91 -19.89 -0.54
C SER A 429 4.38 -20.11 -0.89
N LEU A 430 4.73 -20.19 -2.17
CA LEU A 430 6.11 -20.40 -2.65
C LEU A 430 6.60 -19.31 -3.61
N ASN A 431 5.70 -18.52 -4.19
CA ASN A 431 6.07 -17.30 -4.87
C ASN A 431 6.16 -16.16 -3.85
N SER A 432 7.39 -15.76 -3.51
CA SER A 432 7.61 -14.33 -3.30
C SER A 432 7.12 -13.61 -4.56
N TYR A 433 6.30 -12.58 -4.39
CA TYR A 433 6.06 -11.66 -5.49
C TYR A 433 7.31 -10.80 -5.61
N ASP A 434 8.25 -11.25 -6.44
CA ASP A 434 9.22 -10.35 -7.06
C ASP A 434 8.42 -9.47 -8.04
N VAL A 435 7.73 -8.48 -7.48
CA VAL A 435 7.16 -7.38 -8.26
C VAL A 435 8.37 -6.64 -8.85
N PRO A 436 8.48 -6.48 -10.18
CA PRO A 436 9.53 -5.64 -10.73
C PRO A 436 9.35 -4.23 -10.16
N PHE A 437 10.36 -3.76 -9.44
CA PHE A 437 10.45 -2.38 -8.95
C PHE A 437 10.41 -1.44 -10.16
N ASN A 438 9.22 -0.89 -10.42
CA ASN A 438 9.01 0.27 -11.28
C ASN A 438 8.01 1.16 -10.56
N ASP A 439 8.47 2.37 -10.25
CA ASP A 439 7.77 3.37 -9.45
C ASP A 439 6.43 3.82 -10.11
N PRO A 440 5.40 4.24 -9.36
CA PRO A 440 4.06 4.43 -9.88
C PRO A 440 3.82 5.85 -10.42
N SER A 441 3.14 6.00 -11.57
CA SER A 441 2.24 7.14 -11.87
C SER A 441 1.74 7.23 -13.31
N SER A 442 2.59 6.99 -14.31
CA SER A 442 2.28 7.34 -15.72
C SER A 442 1.12 6.55 -16.32
N TRP A 443 1.18 5.22 -16.23
CA TRP A 443 0.12 4.35 -16.76
C TRP A 443 -1.16 4.39 -15.93
N ILE A 444 -1.09 4.54 -14.60
CA ILE A 444 -2.28 4.50 -13.73
C ILE A 444 -3.15 5.75 -13.91
N THR A 445 -2.53 6.91 -14.17
CA THR A 445 -3.26 8.13 -14.52
C THR A 445 -3.94 7.99 -15.88
N SER A 446 -3.22 7.47 -16.89
CA SER A 446 -3.77 7.20 -18.22
C SER A 446 -4.91 6.15 -18.21
N PHE A 447 -4.78 5.14 -17.35
CA PHE A 447 -5.81 4.13 -17.07
C PHE A 447 -7.05 4.78 -16.43
N ALA A 448 -6.86 5.65 -15.44
CA ALA A 448 -7.92 6.39 -14.80
C ALA A 448 -8.64 7.33 -15.76
N ASP A 449 -7.90 8.06 -16.59
CA ASP A 449 -8.44 9.03 -17.55
C ASP A 449 -9.28 8.34 -18.65
N LYS A 450 -8.91 7.11 -19.06
CA LYS A 450 -9.73 6.29 -19.97
C LYS A 450 -11.10 5.94 -19.35
N LEU A 451 -11.13 5.60 -18.06
CA LEU A 451 -12.33 5.10 -17.37
C LEU A 451 -13.24 6.23 -16.87
N ALA A 452 -12.62 7.24 -16.29
CA ALA A 452 -13.24 8.39 -15.67
C ALA A 452 -12.35 9.63 -15.95
N PRO A 453 -12.50 10.30 -17.10
CA PRO A 453 -11.72 11.50 -17.38
C PRO A 453 -11.94 12.57 -16.30
N PRO A 454 -10.93 13.42 -16.00
CA PRO A 454 -10.97 14.35 -14.86
C PRO A 454 -12.04 15.45 -14.99
N SER A 455 -12.53 15.70 -16.21
CA SER A 455 -13.75 16.44 -16.48
C SER A 455 -14.70 15.58 -17.32
N VAL A 456 -15.96 15.57 -16.90
CA VAL A 456 -17.08 14.96 -17.61
C VAL A 456 -18.11 16.07 -17.84
N PRO A 457 -18.69 16.23 -19.03
CA PRO A 457 -19.82 17.12 -19.20
C PRO A 457 -20.92 16.68 -18.24
N PHE A 458 -21.44 17.63 -17.46
CA PHE A 458 -22.69 17.43 -16.74
C PHE A 458 -23.80 17.41 -17.78
N TYR A 459 -24.00 16.25 -18.42
CA TYR A 459 -25.27 15.97 -19.03
C TYR A 459 -26.28 15.96 -17.90
N ASP A 460 -27.28 16.84 -18.00
CA ASP A 460 -28.47 16.75 -17.16
C ASP A 460 -29.06 15.35 -17.34
N CYS A 461 -28.71 14.45 -16.42
CA CYS A 461 -29.61 13.37 -16.01
C CYS A 461 -30.79 14.09 -15.36
N LEU A 462 -31.69 14.61 -16.22
CA LEU A 462 -32.80 15.48 -15.85
C LEU A 462 -33.42 14.94 -14.56
N PRO A 463 -33.38 15.69 -13.43
CA PRO A 463 -34.08 15.31 -12.23
C PRO A 463 -35.57 15.38 -12.57
N TYR A 464 -36.09 14.26 -13.08
CA TYR A 464 -37.47 14.16 -13.50
C TYR A 464 -38.32 14.38 -12.26
N LYS A 465 -39.11 15.46 -12.30
CA LYS A 465 -39.93 15.89 -11.17
C LYS A 465 -40.74 14.71 -10.65
N TYR A 466 -40.94 14.68 -9.34
CA TYR A 466 -41.65 13.64 -8.60
C TYR A 466 -43.14 13.64 -8.96
N ASN A 467 -43.46 13.24 -10.19
CA ASN A 467 -44.83 13.03 -10.63
C ASN A 467 -45.38 11.83 -9.87
N SER A 468 -46.53 12.05 -9.22
CA SER A 468 -47.22 11.09 -8.37
C SER A 468 -47.30 9.72 -9.03
N TYR A 469 -46.60 8.75 -8.43
CA TYR A 469 -46.54 7.39 -8.94
C TYR A 469 -47.93 6.76 -8.90
N ILE A 470 -48.51 6.48 -10.07
CA ILE A 470 -49.70 5.63 -10.18
C ILE A 470 -49.21 4.19 -9.97
N PRO A 471 -49.70 3.45 -8.96
CA PRO A 471 -49.28 2.08 -8.73
C PRO A 471 -49.60 1.22 -9.95
N SER A 472 -48.57 0.77 -10.66
CA SER A 472 -48.75 -0.21 -11.73
C SER A 472 -49.10 -1.57 -11.12
N SER A 473 -49.95 -2.34 -11.80
CA SER A 473 -50.24 -3.73 -11.43
C SER A 473 -49.16 -4.71 -11.93
N ASN A 474 -47.98 -4.21 -12.32
CA ASN A 474 -46.92 -5.01 -12.92
C ASN A 474 -46.07 -5.68 -11.84
N SER A 475 -45.81 -6.99 -11.97
CA SER A 475 -44.98 -7.77 -11.05
C SER A 475 -43.53 -7.30 -10.97
N LEU A 476 -43.07 -6.48 -11.92
CA LEU A 476 -41.76 -5.83 -11.86
C LEU A 476 -41.66 -4.72 -10.80
N ASP A 477 -42.76 -4.03 -10.51
CA ASP A 477 -42.79 -2.82 -9.67
C ASP A 477 -43.22 -3.05 -8.21
N CYS A 478 -43.76 -4.22 -7.88
CA CYS A 478 -44.15 -4.54 -6.51
C CYS A 478 -42.93 -4.59 -5.58
N GLN A 479 -43.14 -4.56 -4.26
CA GLN A 479 -42.04 -4.77 -3.31
C GLN A 479 -41.45 -6.18 -3.43
N PHE A 480 -40.18 -6.34 -3.07
CA PHE A 480 -39.52 -7.63 -2.99
C PHE A 480 -39.99 -8.42 -1.77
N SER A 481 -40.20 -9.72 -1.97
CA SER A 481 -40.57 -10.67 -0.93
C SER A 481 -39.35 -11.30 -0.24
N LEU A 482 -39.55 -11.81 0.97
CA LEU A 482 -38.53 -12.56 1.71
C LEU A 482 -38.14 -13.87 1.00
N GLU A 483 -39.04 -14.44 0.20
CA GLU A 483 -38.72 -15.57 -0.66
C GLU A 483 -37.78 -15.19 -1.81
N GLU A 484 -38.01 -14.06 -2.47
CA GLU A 484 -37.09 -13.55 -3.49
C GLU A 484 -35.71 -13.24 -2.91
N LEU A 485 -35.64 -12.65 -1.70
CA LEU A 485 -34.37 -12.43 -1.01
C LEU A 485 -33.66 -13.76 -0.70
N ASN A 486 -34.36 -14.77 -0.17
CA ASN A 486 -33.76 -16.07 0.07
C ASN A 486 -33.33 -16.76 -1.25
N LYS A 487 -34.12 -16.63 -2.34
CA LYS A 487 -33.75 -17.13 -3.68
C LYS A 487 -32.51 -16.40 -4.24
N ALA A 488 -32.37 -15.09 -3.99
CA ALA A 488 -31.21 -14.29 -4.39
C ALA A 488 -29.94 -14.64 -3.57
N LEU A 489 -30.09 -14.96 -2.28
CA LEU A 489 -28.98 -15.37 -1.40
C LEU A 489 -28.54 -16.82 -1.62
N ASN A 490 -29.43 -17.70 -2.08
CA ASN A 490 -29.14 -19.10 -2.33
C ASN A 490 -28.06 -19.28 -3.41
N GLY A 491 -26.99 -19.99 -3.07
CA GLY A 491 -25.88 -20.28 -3.99
C GLY A 491 -24.86 -19.16 -4.12
N LEU A 492 -25.04 -18.01 -3.46
CA LEU A 492 -23.99 -16.99 -3.38
C LEU A 492 -22.83 -17.49 -2.52
N SER A 493 -21.62 -17.31 -3.03
CA SER A 493 -20.38 -17.54 -2.29
C SER A 493 -19.63 -16.23 -2.13
N ASP A 494 -18.95 -16.03 -1.00
CA ASP A 494 -18.26 -14.77 -0.70
C ASP A 494 -17.36 -14.29 -1.86
N SER A 495 -17.64 -13.07 -2.30
CA SER A 495 -16.83 -12.29 -3.22
C SER A 495 -16.07 -11.23 -2.43
N SER A 496 -15.04 -10.62 -3.04
CA SER A 496 -14.37 -9.46 -2.44
C SER A 496 -15.40 -8.34 -2.16
N PRO A 497 -15.52 -7.87 -0.91
CA PRO A 497 -16.47 -6.83 -0.54
C PRO A 497 -16.07 -5.47 -1.12
N GLY A 498 -16.96 -4.49 -0.99
CA GLY A 498 -16.68 -3.10 -1.36
C GLY A 498 -15.91 -2.37 -0.25
N GLU A 499 -16.03 -1.04 -0.24
CA GLU A 499 -15.49 -0.18 0.83
C GLU A 499 -16.09 -0.52 2.21
N ASP A 500 -17.31 -1.06 2.24
CA ASP A 500 -18.02 -1.49 3.45
C ASP A 500 -17.41 -2.71 4.16
N GLY A 501 -16.58 -3.50 3.49
CA GLY A 501 -15.98 -4.73 4.05
C GLY A 501 -16.97 -5.86 4.34
N ILE A 502 -18.26 -5.73 3.99
CA ILE A 502 -19.31 -6.70 4.34
C ILE A 502 -19.33 -7.85 3.32
N PRO A 503 -19.10 -9.12 3.71
CA PRO A 503 -19.24 -10.28 2.82
C PRO A 503 -20.69 -10.79 2.78
N TYR A 504 -21.05 -11.54 1.73
CA TYR A 504 -22.38 -12.15 1.61
C TYR A 504 -22.71 -13.09 2.78
N SER A 505 -21.71 -13.82 3.29
CA SER A 505 -21.84 -14.76 4.41
C SER A 505 -22.38 -14.13 5.68
N PHE A 506 -22.22 -12.82 5.90
CA PHE A 506 -22.83 -12.13 7.03
C PHE A 506 -24.36 -12.14 6.91
N LEU A 507 -24.92 -11.74 5.76
CA LEU A 507 -26.37 -11.75 5.56
C LEU A 507 -26.91 -13.18 5.40
N ILE A 508 -26.22 -14.06 4.67
CA ILE A 508 -26.62 -15.46 4.47
C ILE A 508 -26.82 -16.19 5.81
N ASN A 509 -25.87 -16.04 6.74
CA ASN A 509 -25.89 -16.70 8.05
C ASN A 509 -26.62 -15.89 9.13
N SER A 510 -27.12 -14.69 8.83
CA SER A 510 -27.85 -13.86 9.79
C SER A 510 -29.23 -14.43 10.16
N ALA A 511 -29.73 -14.00 11.32
CA ALA A 511 -31.05 -14.35 11.80
C ALA A 511 -32.17 -13.79 10.90
N LEU A 512 -33.35 -14.40 10.96
CA LEU A 512 -34.51 -14.02 10.15
C LEU A 512 -34.90 -12.54 10.30
N GLY A 513 -34.77 -11.98 11.51
CA GLY A 513 -35.02 -10.56 11.79
C GLY A 513 -34.09 -9.63 11.01
N THR A 514 -32.79 -9.94 10.95
CA THR A 514 -31.80 -9.18 10.17
C THR A 514 -32.11 -9.21 8.68
N LYS A 515 -32.51 -10.37 8.14
CA LYS A 515 -32.92 -10.52 6.73
C LYS A 515 -34.17 -9.72 6.40
N ARG A 516 -35.16 -9.68 7.30
CA ARG A 516 -36.37 -8.85 7.16
C ARG A 516 -36.02 -7.36 7.18
N TYR A 517 -35.28 -6.90 8.18
CA TYR A 517 -34.84 -5.51 8.25
C TYR A 517 -34.08 -5.05 7.00
N PHE A 518 -33.18 -5.90 6.47
CA PHE A 518 -32.50 -5.62 5.20
C PHE A 518 -33.47 -5.56 4.00
N LEU A 519 -34.46 -6.46 3.95
CA LEU A 519 -35.50 -6.44 2.91
C LEU A 519 -36.33 -5.16 2.97
N ASP A 520 -36.72 -4.71 4.16
CA ASP A 520 -37.51 -3.50 4.37
C ASP A 520 -36.76 -2.26 3.89
N LEU A 521 -35.44 -2.19 4.15
CA LEU A 521 -34.55 -1.15 3.60
C LEU A 521 -34.47 -1.22 2.07
N VAL A 522 -34.25 -2.41 1.49
CA VAL A 522 -34.19 -2.61 0.03
C VAL A 522 -35.50 -2.19 -0.64
N ASN A 523 -36.65 -2.51 -0.05
CA ASN A 523 -37.96 -2.11 -0.54
C ASN A 523 -38.16 -0.59 -0.46
N CYS A 524 -37.78 0.04 0.65
CA CYS A 524 -37.81 1.49 0.79
C CYS A 524 -36.98 2.20 -0.29
N PHE A 525 -35.73 1.75 -0.52
CA PHE A 525 -34.86 2.29 -1.58
C PHE A 525 -35.43 2.06 -2.98
N PHE A 526 -36.03 0.89 -3.23
CA PHE A 526 -36.67 0.58 -4.51
C PHE A 526 -37.93 1.42 -4.78
N ASP A 527 -38.76 1.64 -3.76
CA ASP A 527 -39.97 2.46 -3.83
C ASP A 527 -39.65 3.95 -4.07
N LEU A 528 -38.63 4.47 -3.39
CA LEU A 528 -38.11 5.82 -3.58
C LEU A 528 -37.31 5.98 -4.89
N GLY A 529 -36.85 4.88 -5.49
CA GLY A 529 -35.98 4.88 -6.67
C GLY A 529 -34.57 5.41 -6.40
N ILE A 530 -34.11 5.39 -5.15
CA ILE A 530 -32.80 5.92 -4.72
C ILE A 530 -31.86 4.78 -4.34
N ILE A 531 -30.55 5.06 -4.30
CA ILE A 531 -29.52 4.14 -3.80
C ILE A 531 -28.67 4.90 -2.78
N PRO A 532 -28.34 4.30 -1.62
CA PRO A 532 -27.46 4.93 -0.65
C PRO A 532 -26.12 5.31 -1.27
N GLU A 533 -25.61 6.50 -0.96
CA GLU A 533 -24.33 6.97 -1.53
C GLU A 533 -23.17 6.01 -1.20
N SER A 534 -23.17 5.44 0.01
CA SER A 534 -22.21 4.43 0.45
C SER A 534 -22.23 3.14 -0.39
N TRP A 535 -23.35 2.81 -1.04
CA TRP A 535 -23.46 1.65 -1.94
C TRP A 535 -22.95 1.98 -3.36
N ASN A 536 -23.01 3.25 -3.76
CA ASN A 536 -22.52 3.75 -5.05
C ASN A 536 -21.00 4.01 -5.09
N ARG A 537 -20.30 3.89 -3.96
CA ARG A 537 -18.83 3.91 -3.88
C ARG A 537 -18.24 2.56 -4.28
N GLN A 538 -17.25 2.56 -5.17
CA GLN A 538 -16.67 1.35 -5.76
C GLN A 538 -15.14 1.45 -5.81
N ILE A 539 -14.44 0.40 -5.35
CA ILE A 539 -12.97 0.34 -5.45
C ILE A 539 -12.59 -0.37 -6.76
N VAL A 540 -11.93 0.33 -7.67
CA VAL A 540 -11.49 -0.22 -8.97
C VAL A 540 -10.06 -0.72 -8.85
N ILE A 541 -9.89 -2.03 -9.02
CA ILE A 541 -8.58 -2.70 -9.00
C ILE A 541 -8.16 -3.05 -10.44
N PRO A 542 -6.98 -2.58 -10.92
CA PRO A 542 -6.45 -2.96 -12.23
C PRO A 542 -5.83 -4.36 -12.19
N LEU A 543 -6.42 -5.32 -12.90
CA LEU A 543 -5.86 -6.69 -13.04
C LEU A 543 -5.19 -6.90 -14.40
N LEU A 544 -3.91 -7.26 -14.38
CA LEU A 544 -3.12 -7.54 -15.60
C LEU A 544 -3.68 -8.74 -16.37
N LYS A 545 -3.88 -8.58 -17.69
CA LYS A 545 -4.26 -9.67 -18.61
C LYS A 545 -3.09 -10.67 -18.73
N PRO A 546 -3.33 -12.00 -18.61
CA PRO A 546 -2.25 -12.99 -18.66
C PRO A 546 -1.39 -12.91 -19.93
N GLY A 547 -0.08 -12.74 -19.76
CA GLY A 547 0.89 -12.69 -20.87
C GLY A 547 0.85 -11.41 -21.70
N LYS A 548 0.31 -10.31 -21.16
CA LYS A 548 0.40 -8.96 -21.72
C LYS A 548 1.47 -8.13 -20.98
N ASP A 549 1.93 -7.07 -21.62
CA ASP A 549 2.98 -6.18 -21.10
C ASP A 549 2.46 -5.39 -19.88
N PRO A 550 3.11 -5.49 -18.69
CA PRO A 550 2.78 -4.69 -17.51
C PRO A 550 2.96 -3.17 -17.72
N SER A 551 3.69 -2.74 -18.74
CA SER A 551 3.99 -1.32 -19.01
C SER A 551 2.83 -0.59 -19.73
N ASP A 552 1.95 -1.33 -20.40
CA ASP A 552 0.81 -0.79 -21.15
C ASP A 552 -0.47 -0.80 -20.30
N PHE A 553 -1.10 0.37 -20.11
CA PHE A 553 -2.37 0.48 -19.40
C PHE A 553 -3.50 -0.33 -20.06
N SER A 554 -3.44 -0.54 -21.39
CA SER A 554 -4.41 -1.36 -22.14
C SER A 554 -4.33 -2.84 -21.76
N SER A 555 -3.22 -3.30 -21.17
CA SER A 555 -3.04 -4.66 -20.65
C SER A 555 -3.83 -4.95 -19.39
N TYR A 556 -4.37 -3.93 -18.70
CA TYR A 556 -5.13 -4.12 -17.46
C TYR A 556 -6.65 -4.21 -17.72
N ARG A 557 -7.37 -4.86 -16.80
CA ARG A 557 -8.84 -4.84 -16.70
C ARG A 557 -9.25 -4.08 -15.44
N PRO A 558 -10.21 -3.14 -15.50
CA PRO A 558 -10.81 -2.55 -14.31
C PRO A 558 -11.78 -3.54 -13.67
N ILE A 559 -11.52 -3.97 -12.45
CA ILE A 559 -12.49 -4.73 -11.66
C ILE A 559 -13.06 -3.83 -10.58
N ALA A 560 -14.36 -3.51 -10.66
CA ALA A 560 -15.06 -2.71 -9.67
C ALA A 560 -15.54 -3.58 -8.50
N LEU A 561 -15.06 -3.25 -7.30
CA LEU A 561 -15.54 -3.81 -6.03
C LEU A 561 -16.64 -2.92 -5.46
N SER A 562 -17.88 -3.21 -5.82
CA SER A 562 -19.08 -2.60 -5.22
C SER A 562 -19.47 -3.31 -3.92
N SER A 563 -20.21 -2.59 -3.06
CA SER A 563 -20.87 -3.14 -1.85
C SER A 563 -21.59 -4.47 -2.17
N THR A 564 -21.50 -5.44 -1.26
CA THR A 564 -22.24 -6.70 -1.40
C THR A 564 -23.74 -6.49 -1.20
N LEU A 565 -24.15 -5.50 -0.40
CA LEU A 565 -25.54 -5.13 -0.18
C LEU A 565 -26.18 -4.63 -1.48
N LEU A 566 -25.47 -3.77 -2.23
CA LEU A 566 -25.87 -3.37 -3.58
C LEU A 566 -25.99 -4.58 -4.51
N LYS A 567 -24.99 -5.48 -4.51
CA LYS A 567 -25.02 -6.68 -5.36
C LYS A 567 -26.19 -7.62 -5.03
N ILE A 568 -26.62 -7.73 -3.77
CA ILE A 568 -27.83 -8.48 -3.39
C ILE A 568 -29.09 -7.82 -3.98
N MET A 569 -29.18 -6.49 -3.97
CA MET A 569 -30.26 -5.75 -4.62
C MET A 569 -30.22 -5.89 -6.15
N GLU A 570 -29.04 -5.87 -6.76
CA GLU A 570 -28.83 -6.20 -8.18
C GLU A 570 -29.30 -7.63 -8.51
N HIS A 571 -29.05 -8.61 -7.62
CA HIS A 571 -29.53 -10.00 -7.78
C HIS A 571 -31.07 -10.08 -7.77
N LEU A 572 -31.75 -9.37 -6.87
CA LEU A 572 -33.21 -9.29 -6.81
C LEU A 572 -33.80 -8.73 -8.12
N ILE A 573 -33.28 -7.59 -8.57
CA ILE A 573 -33.68 -6.94 -9.83
C ILE A 573 -33.40 -7.83 -11.04
N LYS A 574 -32.23 -8.46 -11.07
CA LYS A 574 -31.82 -9.39 -12.13
C LYS A 574 -32.79 -10.56 -12.26
N ILE A 575 -33.21 -11.18 -11.15
CA ILE A 575 -34.16 -12.31 -11.17
C ILE A 575 -35.47 -11.90 -11.84
N ARG A 576 -35.99 -10.71 -11.53
CA ARG A 576 -37.23 -10.17 -12.13
C ARG A 576 -37.07 -9.81 -13.61
N LEU A 577 -36.01 -9.08 -13.95
CA LEU A 577 -35.75 -8.67 -15.34
C LEU A 577 -35.44 -9.86 -16.25
N GLU A 578 -34.68 -10.86 -15.79
CA GLU A 578 -34.45 -12.11 -16.54
C GLU A 578 -35.76 -12.84 -16.83
N TRP A 579 -36.63 -13.00 -15.81
CA TRP A 579 -37.94 -13.64 -15.98
C TRP A 579 -38.82 -12.89 -17.00
N PHE A 580 -38.83 -11.55 -16.93
CA PHE A 580 -39.57 -10.72 -17.88
C PHE A 580 -39.01 -10.82 -19.31
N CYS A 581 -37.69 -10.73 -19.48
CA CYS A 581 -37.07 -10.76 -20.80
C CYS A 581 -37.19 -12.12 -21.50
N GLU A 582 -37.04 -13.22 -20.77
CA GLU A 582 -37.18 -14.56 -21.33
C GLU A 582 -38.66 -14.87 -21.65
N ASN A 583 -39.61 -14.56 -20.77
CA ASN A 583 -41.03 -14.85 -21.01
C ASN A 583 -41.64 -14.03 -22.16
N ASN A 584 -41.21 -12.78 -22.33
CA ASN A 584 -41.65 -11.94 -23.45
C ASN A 584 -40.80 -12.16 -24.72
N ASN A 585 -39.87 -13.13 -24.73
CA ASN A 585 -38.98 -13.43 -25.85
C ASN A 585 -38.19 -12.20 -26.36
N ILE A 586 -37.80 -11.29 -25.46
CA ILE A 586 -37.09 -10.05 -25.78
C ILE A 586 -35.69 -10.32 -26.36
N PHE A 587 -35.02 -11.35 -25.86
CA PHE A 587 -33.67 -11.68 -26.30
C PHE A 587 -33.67 -12.46 -27.62
N ALA A 588 -33.07 -11.82 -28.62
CA ALA A 588 -32.59 -12.39 -29.88
C ALA A 588 -32.16 -13.88 -29.77
N LYS A 589 -32.57 -14.71 -30.74
CA LYS A 589 -32.18 -16.13 -30.77
C LYS A 589 -30.69 -16.31 -31.06
N SER A 590 -30.06 -15.31 -31.68
CA SER A 590 -28.61 -15.23 -31.86
C SER A 590 -27.82 -14.87 -30.60
N GLN A 591 -28.45 -14.43 -29.50
CA GLN A 591 -27.75 -14.04 -28.27
C GLN A 591 -27.70 -15.20 -27.27
N PHE A 592 -26.48 -15.66 -26.99
CA PHE A 592 -26.16 -16.75 -26.05
C PHE A 592 -25.41 -16.24 -24.82
N GLY A 593 -24.82 -15.04 -24.88
CA GLY A 593 -24.03 -14.46 -23.80
C GLY A 593 -24.86 -14.24 -22.54
N PHE A 594 -24.37 -14.74 -21.40
CA PHE A 594 -24.94 -14.50 -20.07
C PHE A 594 -26.43 -14.88 -19.85
N ARG A 595 -27.02 -15.71 -20.73
CA ARG A 595 -28.38 -16.24 -20.56
C ARG A 595 -28.39 -17.59 -19.84
N LYS A 596 -29.47 -17.86 -19.09
CA LYS A 596 -29.64 -19.13 -18.36
C LYS A 596 -29.90 -20.28 -19.34
N GLY A 597 -29.23 -21.40 -19.13
CA GLY A 597 -29.38 -22.60 -19.97
C GLY A 597 -28.67 -22.54 -21.32
N LEU A 598 -28.02 -21.42 -21.66
CA LEU A 598 -27.20 -21.26 -22.87
C LEU A 598 -25.71 -21.17 -22.50
N SER A 599 -24.87 -21.60 -23.42
CA SER A 599 -23.42 -21.69 -23.25
C SER A 599 -22.67 -21.29 -24.52
N THR A 600 -21.35 -21.11 -24.41
CA THR A 600 -20.49 -20.94 -25.58
C THR A 600 -20.53 -22.14 -26.54
N MET A 601 -20.88 -23.33 -26.05
CA MET A 601 -20.95 -24.54 -26.88
C MET A 601 -22.14 -24.51 -27.84
N ASP A 602 -23.23 -23.84 -27.49
CA ASP A 602 -24.42 -23.75 -28.34
C ASP A 602 -24.13 -22.89 -29.58
N SER A 603 -23.52 -21.71 -29.38
CA SER A 603 -23.06 -20.85 -30.49
C SER A 603 -22.00 -21.55 -31.36
N LEU A 604 -21.06 -22.27 -30.75
CA LEU A 604 -20.05 -23.05 -31.48
C LEU A 604 -20.67 -24.23 -32.25
N GLY A 605 -21.69 -24.88 -31.69
CA GLY A 605 -22.44 -25.96 -32.31
C GLY A 605 -23.18 -25.48 -33.57
N ILE A 606 -23.80 -24.31 -33.52
CA ILE A 606 -24.49 -23.69 -34.67
C ILE A 606 -23.49 -23.39 -35.79
N ILE A 607 -22.46 -22.56 -35.53
CA ILE A 607 -21.52 -22.15 -36.60
C ILE A 607 -20.76 -23.34 -37.20
N THR A 608 -20.36 -24.34 -36.39
CA THR A 608 -19.69 -25.54 -36.91
C THR A 608 -20.64 -26.44 -37.71
N THR A 609 -21.93 -26.48 -37.37
CA THR A 609 -22.95 -27.17 -38.16
C THR A 609 -23.18 -26.47 -39.50
N ASP A 610 -23.28 -25.15 -39.52
CA ASP A 610 -23.46 -24.37 -40.75
C ASP A 610 -22.23 -24.47 -41.68
N ILE A 611 -21.01 -24.46 -41.13
CA ILE A 611 -19.77 -24.76 -41.86
C ILE A 611 -19.84 -26.16 -42.49
N ARG A 612 -20.26 -27.19 -41.73
CA ARG A 612 -20.42 -28.56 -42.23
C ARG A 612 -21.52 -28.67 -43.31
N ILE A 613 -22.61 -27.90 -43.20
CA ILE A 613 -23.67 -27.82 -44.22
C ILE A 613 -23.14 -27.18 -45.50
N ALA A 614 -22.41 -26.06 -45.40
CA ALA A 614 -21.76 -25.42 -46.56
C ALA A 614 -20.77 -26.37 -47.24
N PHE A 615 -19.98 -27.14 -46.47
CA PHE A 615 -19.07 -28.16 -47.01
C PHE A 615 -19.81 -29.24 -47.79
N LYS A 616 -20.92 -29.77 -47.26
CA LYS A 616 -21.78 -30.74 -47.97
C LYS A 616 -22.38 -30.16 -49.26
N LYS A 617 -22.78 -28.89 -49.24
CA LYS A 617 -23.26 -28.14 -50.42
C LYS A 617 -22.17 -27.70 -51.39
N LYS A 618 -20.88 -28.00 -51.11
CA LYS A 618 -19.70 -27.54 -51.86
C LYS A 618 -19.58 -25.99 -51.96
N GLN A 619 -20.20 -25.30 -51.01
CA GLN A 619 -20.24 -23.85 -50.88
C GLN A 619 -19.04 -23.32 -50.09
N PHE A 620 -18.83 -22.01 -50.18
CA PHE A 620 -17.99 -21.26 -49.27
C PHE A 620 -18.86 -20.70 -48.14
N LEU A 621 -18.37 -20.76 -46.91
CA LEU A 621 -18.92 -19.96 -45.81
C LEU A 621 -17.86 -18.94 -45.41
N VAL A 622 -18.18 -17.65 -45.49
CA VAL A 622 -17.31 -16.57 -45.02
C VAL A 622 -17.84 -16.13 -43.66
N GLY A 623 -16.97 -16.13 -42.65
CA GLY A 623 -17.27 -15.65 -41.31
C GLY A 623 -16.39 -14.46 -40.95
N VAL A 624 -16.99 -13.39 -40.40
CA VAL A 624 -16.32 -12.20 -39.87
C VAL A 624 -16.54 -12.17 -38.36
N PHE A 625 -15.45 -12.17 -37.62
CA PHE A 625 -15.42 -12.21 -36.16
C PHE A 625 -14.97 -10.84 -35.66
N LEU A 626 -15.85 -10.20 -34.88
CA LEU A 626 -15.78 -8.80 -34.48
C LEU A 626 -15.36 -8.65 -33.01
N ASP A 627 -14.58 -7.62 -32.71
CA ASP A 627 -14.25 -7.17 -31.36
C ASP A 627 -14.89 -5.78 -31.17
N ILE A 628 -15.93 -5.70 -30.32
CA ILE A 628 -16.56 -4.42 -29.97
C ILE A 628 -15.68 -3.71 -28.93
N ALA A 629 -15.24 -2.50 -29.27
CA ALA A 629 -14.20 -1.81 -28.53
C ALA A 629 -14.65 -1.35 -27.13
N SER A 630 -14.23 -2.07 -26.09
CA SER A 630 -14.51 -1.75 -24.68
C SER A 630 -16.02 -1.55 -24.42
N ALA A 631 -16.84 -2.49 -24.89
CA ALA A 631 -18.29 -2.34 -25.04
C ALA A 631 -19.02 -1.88 -23.76
N TYR A 632 -18.73 -2.51 -22.62
CA TYR A 632 -19.31 -2.15 -21.31
C TYR A 632 -19.00 -0.70 -20.91
N ASP A 633 -17.80 -0.19 -21.19
CA ASP A 633 -17.34 1.14 -20.76
C ASP A 633 -18.01 2.28 -21.54
N HIS A 634 -18.61 1.98 -22.71
CA HIS A 634 -19.18 2.95 -23.65
C HIS A 634 -20.71 2.99 -23.67
N VAL A 635 -21.40 2.08 -22.96
CA VAL A 635 -22.88 2.07 -22.88
C VAL A 635 -23.41 3.43 -22.41
N LEU A 636 -24.31 4.02 -23.20
CA LEU A 636 -24.94 5.30 -22.89
C LEU A 636 -26.22 5.07 -22.08
N VAL A 637 -26.27 5.56 -20.85
CA VAL A 637 -27.45 5.40 -19.98
C VAL A 637 -28.74 5.97 -20.59
N PRO A 638 -28.74 7.14 -21.28
CA PRO A 638 -29.94 7.64 -21.95
C PRO A 638 -30.50 6.67 -23.01
N VAL A 639 -29.63 6.03 -23.79
CA VAL A 639 -30.03 5.04 -24.81
C VAL A 639 -30.52 3.75 -24.16
N LEU A 640 -29.87 3.29 -23.09
CA LEU A 640 -30.34 2.15 -22.29
C LEU A 640 -31.73 2.42 -21.71
N ARG A 641 -31.95 3.60 -21.12
CA ARG A 641 -33.26 4.05 -20.60
C ARG A 641 -34.32 4.00 -21.69
N GLN A 642 -34.04 4.54 -22.88
CA GLN A 642 -34.96 4.54 -24.01
C GLN A 642 -35.34 3.11 -24.43
N LYS A 643 -34.36 2.20 -24.60
CA LYS A 643 -34.61 0.80 -24.94
C LYS A 643 -35.44 0.09 -23.86
N MET A 644 -35.14 0.29 -22.58
CA MET A 644 -35.94 -0.32 -21.50
C MET A 644 -37.41 0.15 -21.53
N LEU A 645 -37.66 1.44 -21.80
CA LEU A 645 -39.02 1.97 -21.94
C LEU A 645 -39.73 1.44 -23.21
N GLN A 646 -39.01 1.32 -24.34
CA GLN A 646 -39.54 0.70 -25.57
C GLN A 646 -39.95 -0.76 -25.35
N LEU A 647 -39.20 -1.49 -24.51
CA LEU A 647 -39.50 -2.86 -24.08
C LEU A 647 -40.63 -2.95 -23.04
N SER A 648 -41.33 -1.85 -22.75
CA SER A 648 -42.40 -1.78 -21.75
C SER A 648 -41.98 -2.19 -20.33
N ILE A 649 -40.68 -2.05 -20.00
CA ILE A 649 -40.20 -2.19 -18.63
C ILE A 649 -40.71 -0.98 -17.84
N PRO A 650 -41.34 -1.16 -16.67
CA PRO A 650 -41.98 -0.03 -15.99
C PRO A 650 -41.02 1.04 -15.49
N GLU A 651 -41.51 2.28 -15.47
CA GLU A 651 -40.67 3.47 -15.26
C GLU A 651 -39.95 3.47 -13.90
N LYS A 652 -40.55 2.93 -12.83
CA LYS A 652 -39.91 2.82 -11.50
C LYS A 652 -38.67 1.93 -11.56
N LEU A 653 -38.79 0.74 -12.14
CA LEU A 653 -37.66 -0.17 -12.30
C LEU A 653 -36.59 0.43 -13.23
N VAL A 654 -36.99 1.08 -14.33
CA VAL A 654 -36.06 1.80 -15.23
C VAL A 654 -35.32 2.92 -14.49
N ARG A 655 -36.04 3.74 -13.70
CA ARG A 655 -35.48 4.84 -12.89
C ARG A 655 -34.46 4.32 -11.89
N PHE A 656 -34.79 3.26 -11.16
CA PHE A 656 -33.86 2.63 -10.22
C PHE A 656 -32.59 2.13 -10.94
N VAL A 657 -32.74 1.40 -12.05
CA VAL A 657 -31.60 0.89 -12.83
C VAL A 657 -30.72 2.02 -13.37
N CYS A 658 -31.32 3.10 -13.89
CA CYS A 658 -30.58 4.27 -14.34
C CYS A 658 -29.79 4.90 -13.20
N ASN A 659 -30.39 5.07 -12.02
CA ASN A 659 -29.73 5.63 -10.85
C ASN A 659 -28.58 4.74 -10.34
N ALA A 660 -28.69 3.41 -10.47
CA ALA A 660 -27.64 2.44 -10.12
C ALA A 660 -26.38 2.55 -11.00
N VAL A 661 -26.55 2.87 -12.29
CA VAL A 661 -25.41 2.91 -13.23
C VAL A 661 -24.83 4.31 -13.43
N SER A 662 -25.61 5.37 -13.19
CA SER A 662 -25.26 6.76 -13.59
C SER A 662 -24.47 7.58 -12.58
N ASN A 663 -24.59 7.34 -11.27
CA ASN A 663 -23.92 8.16 -10.26
C ASN A 663 -22.98 7.32 -9.41
N ARG A 664 -21.90 6.83 -10.03
CA ARG A 664 -20.92 5.93 -9.40
C ARG A 664 -19.65 6.70 -9.05
N TYR A 665 -19.24 6.61 -7.79
CA TYR A 665 -17.96 7.15 -7.32
C TYR A 665 -16.92 6.03 -7.30
N ILE A 666 -15.87 6.15 -8.11
CA ILE A 666 -14.79 5.18 -8.15
C ILE A 666 -13.53 5.68 -7.46
N ILE A 667 -12.87 4.77 -6.72
CA ILE A 667 -11.53 4.95 -6.17
C ILE A 667 -10.62 3.93 -6.85
N ILE A 668 -9.61 4.39 -7.61
CA ILE A 668 -8.70 3.48 -8.31
C ILE A 668 -7.53 3.15 -7.38
N ARG A 669 -7.38 1.87 -7.06
CA ARG A 669 -6.35 1.36 -6.15
C ARG A 669 -5.47 0.32 -6.86
N SER A 670 -4.21 0.69 -7.07
CA SER A 670 -3.11 -0.23 -7.40
C SER A 670 -2.31 -0.53 -6.13
N GLN A 671 -1.41 -1.53 -6.18
CA GLN A 671 -0.79 -2.16 -5.01
C GLN A 671 -0.26 -1.18 -3.96
N ASN A 672 0.44 -0.12 -4.39
CA ASN A 672 1.01 0.93 -3.53
C ASN A 672 0.49 2.34 -3.89
N THR A 673 -0.65 2.46 -4.59
CA THR A 673 -1.10 3.77 -5.11
C THR A 673 -2.62 3.85 -5.18
N GLU A 674 -3.18 4.86 -4.51
CA GLU A 674 -4.59 5.20 -4.60
C GLU A 674 -4.75 6.57 -5.25
N LEU A 675 -5.64 6.67 -6.24
CA LEU A 675 -5.97 7.93 -6.90
C LEU A 675 -7.20 8.58 -6.24
N SER A 676 -7.27 9.91 -6.36
CA SER A 676 -8.43 10.70 -5.92
C SER A 676 -9.75 10.15 -6.48
N PRO A 677 -10.84 10.12 -5.70
CA PRO A 677 -12.15 9.67 -6.17
C PRO A 677 -12.57 10.38 -7.47
N ARG A 678 -13.20 9.64 -8.39
CA ARG A 678 -13.74 10.19 -9.64
C ARG A 678 -15.17 9.70 -9.87
N SER A 679 -16.02 10.58 -10.39
CA SER A 679 -17.41 10.23 -10.74
C SER A 679 -17.48 9.66 -12.16
N ILE A 680 -18.27 8.59 -12.35
CA ILE A 680 -18.57 7.99 -13.66
C ILE A 680 -20.07 8.08 -13.95
N TRP A 681 -20.38 8.60 -15.14
CA TRP A 681 -21.74 8.82 -15.66
C TRP A 681 -22.08 7.97 -16.90
N ARG A 682 -21.14 7.17 -17.39
CA ARG A 682 -21.30 6.30 -18.57
C ARG A 682 -20.77 4.91 -18.32
N GLY A 683 -21.22 3.96 -19.14
CA GLY A 683 -20.79 2.57 -19.08
C GLY A 683 -21.35 1.80 -17.89
N LEU A 684 -21.29 0.48 -18.02
CA LEU A 684 -21.77 -0.49 -17.06
C LEU A 684 -20.61 -1.00 -16.17
N PRO A 685 -20.74 -1.04 -14.83
CA PRO A 685 -19.65 -1.44 -13.94
C PRO A 685 -19.18 -2.89 -14.16
N GLN A 686 -17.91 -3.07 -14.55
CA GLN A 686 -17.28 -4.40 -14.67
C GLN A 686 -17.13 -5.06 -13.29
N GLY A 687 -18.02 -6.00 -12.97
CA GLY A 687 -18.11 -6.66 -11.65
C GLY A 687 -19.47 -6.54 -10.98
N SER A 688 -20.38 -5.72 -11.52
CA SER A 688 -21.81 -5.71 -11.16
C SER A 688 -22.51 -6.98 -11.66
N VAL A 689 -23.49 -7.43 -10.88
CA VAL A 689 -24.31 -8.61 -11.15
C VAL A 689 -25.28 -8.36 -12.31
N LEU A 690 -25.75 -7.12 -12.43
CA LEU A 690 -26.80 -6.68 -13.35
C LEU A 690 -26.24 -6.25 -14.71
N SER A 691 -25.01 -5.75 -14.76
CA SER A 691 -24.37 -5.23 -15.98
C SER A 691 -24.46 -6.15 -17.22
N PRO A 692 -24.23 -7.48 -17.14
CA PRO A 692 -24.35 -8.34 -18.33
C PRO A 692 -25.78 -8.44 -18.88
N LEU A 693 -26.78 -8.38 -18.00
CA LEU A 693 -28.19 -8.37 -18.42
C LEU A 693 -28.56 -7.05 -19.10
N LEU A 694 -28.10 -5.93 -18.53
CA LEU A 694 -28.31 -4.60 -19.13
C LEU A 694 -27.61 -4.48 -20.48
N TYR A 695 -26.45 -5.10 -20.67
CA TYR A 695 -25.79 -5.15 -21.97
C TYR A 695 -26.61 -5.95 -23.00
N ASN A 696 -27.17 -7.10 -22.64
CA ASN A 696 -28.07 -7.86 -23.51
C ASN A 696 -29.37 -7.09 -23.83
N ILE A 697 -29.89 -6.29 -22.88
CA ILE A 697 -31.02 -5.36 -23.12
C ILE A 697 -30.59 -4.18 -24.00
N TYR A 698 -29.33 -3.76 -23.98
CA TYR A 698 -28.79 -2.71 -24.83
C TYR A 698 -28.65 -3.13 -26.29
N THR A 699 -28.37 -4.41 -26.55
CA THR A 699 -28.13 -4.97 -27.89
C THR A 699 -29.23 -5.93 -28.37
N TYR A 700 -30.40 -5.93 -27.74
CA TYR A 700 -31.47 -6.91 -28.02
C TYR A 700 -31.94 -6.92 -29.49
N ASP A 701 -31.92 -5.76 -30.14
CA ASP A 701 -32.35 -5.51 -31.51
C ASP A 701 -31.24 -5.65 -32.57
N LEU A 702 -30.00 -5.96 -32.15
CA LEU A 702 -28.83 -6.07 -33.05
C LEU A 702 -29.04 -7.10 -34.17
N GLU A 703 -29.77 -8.19 -33.89
CA GLU A 703 -30.10 -9.23 -34.87
C GLU A 703 -30.97 -8.68 -36.01
N LEU A 704 -31.89 -7.75 -35.71
CA LEU A 704 -32.83 -7.18 -36.67
C LEU A 704 -32.16 -6.26 -37.69
N VAL A 705 -30.98 -5.73 -37.37
CA VAL A 705 -30.18 -4.85 -38.25
C VAL A 705 -29.52 -5.64 -39.39
N VAL A 706 -29.12 -6.89 -39.12
CA VAL A 706 -28.26 -7.67 -40.04
C VAL A 706 -28.89 -8.94 -40.62
N ASN A 707 -30.02 -9.42 -40.07
CA ASN A 707 -30.64 -10.69 -40.45
C ASN A 707 -31.03 -10.81 -41.94
N SER A 708 -31.26 -9.69 -42.62
CA SER A 708 -31.57 -9.61 -44.05
C SER A 708 -30.34 -9.83 -44.94
N PHE A 709 -29.12 -9.64 -44.40
CA PHE A 709 -27.85 -9.76 -45.11
C PHE A 709 -27.09 -11.03 -44.75
N CYS A 710 -27.04 -11.40 -43.46
CA CYS A 710 -26.24 -12.53 -42.99
C CYS A 710 -26.81 -13.17 -41.71
N GLN A 711 -26.28 -14.34 -41.36
CA GLN A 711 -26.49 -14.92 -40.03
C GLN A 711 -25.58 -14.22 -39.02
N ILE A 712 -26.03 -14.14 -37.77
CA ILE A 712 -25.32 -13.54 -36.64
C ILE A 712 -25.34 -14.48 -35.44
N LEU A 713 -24.23 -14.54 -34.72
CA LEU A 713 -24.11 -15.14 -33.40
C LEU A 713 -23.48 -14.12 -32.46
N GLN A 714 -24.04 -14.00 -31.26
CA GLN A 714 -23.63 -13.04 -30.25
C GLN A 714 -23.36 -13.77 -28.93
N TYR A 715 -22.23 -13.44 -28.31
CA TYR A 715 -21.92 -13.80 -26.93
C TYR A 715 -21.46 -12.54 -26.20
N ALA A 716 -22.43 -11.70 -25.84
CA ALA A 716 -22.19 -10.32 -25.42
C ALA A 716 -21.37 -9.51 -26.44
N ASP A 717 -20.12 -9.16 -26.14
CA ASP A 717 -19.24 -8.35 -26.99
C ASP A 717 -18.49 -9.15 -28.08
N ASP A 718 -18.43 -10.48 -27.97
CA ASP A 718 -17.96 -11.38 -29.03
C ASP A 718 -19.09 -11.60 -30.05
N VAL A 719 -18.99 -10.97 -31.23
CA VAL A 719 -19.99 -11.10 -32.33
C VAL A 719 -19.36 -11.76 -33.56
N ALA A 720 -20.08 -12.72 -34.16
CA ALA A 720 -19.71 -13.35 -35.42
C ALA A 720 -20.83 -13.19 -36.46
N LEU A 721 -20.51 -12.57 -37.60
CA LEU A 721 -21.37 -12.51 -38.78
C LEU A 721 -20.92 -13.56 -39.79
N TYR A 722 -21.84 -14.26 -40.45
CA TYR A 722 -21.45 -15.21 -41.50
C TYR A 722 -22.51 -15.43 -42.58
N PHE A 723 -22.04 -15.77 -43.78
CA PHE A 723 -22.90 -16.06 -44.93
C PHE A 723 -22.32 -17.21 -45.77
N SER A 724 -23.20 -18.00 -46.39
CA SER A 724 -22.79 -19.12 -47.26
C SER A 724 -23.29 -18.93 -48.70
N SER A 725 -22.38 -19.09 -49.67
CA SER A 725 -22.67 -18.95 -51.11
C SER A 725 -21.73 -19.81 -51.97
N ASN A 726 -22.10 -19.99 -53.24
CA ASN A 726 -21.23 -20.52 -54.29
C ASN A 726 -20.11 -19.52 -54.70
N SER A 727 -20.29 -18.21 -54.45
CA SER A 727 -19.36 -17.12 -54.77
C SER A 727 -18.85 -16.45 -53.49
N ILE A 728 -17.55 -16.11 -53.44
CA ILE A 728 -16.95 -15.37 -52.32
C ILE A 728 -17.25 -13.88 -52.46
N GLU A 729 -17.42 -13.40 -53.68
CA GLU A 729 -17.74 -12.03 -54.03
C GLU A 729 -19.15 -11.68 -53.52
N GLU A 730 -20.14 -12.55 -53.74
CA GLU A 730 -21.49 -12.41 -53.16
C GLU A 730 -21.45 -12.44 -51.62
N ALA A 731 -20.74 -13.40 -51.04
CA ALA A 731 -20.63 -13.51 -49.58
C ALA A 731 -19.92 -12.30 -48.95
N SER A 732 -18.84 -11.82 -49.58
CA SER A 732 -18.11 -10.62 -49.13
C SER A 732 -18.96 -9.36 -49.29
N SER A 733 -19.71 -9.24 -50.39
CA SER A 733 -20.62 -8.11 -50.63
C SER A 733 -21.71 -8.03 -49.56
N ARG A 734 -22.44 -9.13 -49.30
CA ARG A 734 -23.46 -9.16 -48.22
C ARG A 734 -22.85 -8.89 -46.84
N LEU A 735 -21.69 -9.45 -46.54
CA LEU A 735 -21.03 -9.23 -45.24
C LEU A 735 -20.51 -7.80 -45.09
N ASN A 736 -19.99 -7.16 -46.14
CA ASN A 736 -19.62 -5.74 -46.09
C ASN A 736 -20.85 -4.86 -45.87
N SER A 737 -21.96 -5.10 -46.60
CA SER A 737 -23.22 -4.39 -46.33
C SER A 737 -23.68 -4.57 -44.88
N ALA A 738 -23.65 -5.80 -44.36
CA ALA A 738 -24.00 -6.07 -42.97
C ALA A 738 -23.09 -5.35 -41.97
N LEU A 739 -21.77 -5.25 -42.25
CA LEU A 739 -20.80 -4.55 -41.42
C LEU A 739 -20.98 -3.03 -41.44
N ASP A 740 -21.37 -2.44 -42.57
CA ASP A 740 -21.63 -1.01 -42.66
C ASP A 740 -22.89 -0.65 -41.87
N TYR A 741 -24.02 -1.35 -42.09
CA TYR A 741 -25.26 -1.15 -41.30
C TYR A 741 -25.07 -1.43 -39.80
N LEU A 742 -24.38 -2.52 -39.44
CA LEU A 742 -24.05 -2.84 -38.05
C LEU A 742 -23.13 -1.77 -37.45
N GLY A 743 -22.16 -1.31 -38.21
CA GLY A 743 -21.19 -0.31 -37.78
C GLY A 743 -21.86 1.04 -37.52
N ASP A 744 -22.78 1.47 -38.38
CA ASP A 744 -23.55 2.70 -38.20
C ASP A 744 -24.49 2.61 -36.99
N TRP A 745 -25.26 1.51 -36.86
CA TRP A 745 -26.05 1.25 -35.66
C TRP A 745 -25.19 1.28 -34.39
N LEU A 746 -23.99 0.69 -34.40
CA LEU A 746 -23.08 0.72 -33.25
C LEU A 746 -22.66 2.15 -32.90
N ASN A 747 -22.33 3.00 -33.88
CA ASN A 747 -21.95 4.40 -33.62
C ASN A 747 -23.11 5.19 -33.01
N ASP A 748 -24.34 5.01 -33.52
CA ASP A 748 -25.55 5.67 -32.99
C ASP A 748 -25.80 5.26 -31.52
N HIS A 749 -25.41 4.04 -31.16
CA HIS A 749 -25.47 3.51 -29.80
C HIS A 749 -24.17 3.73 -29.00
N GLY A 750 -23.27 4.61 -29.45
CA GLY A 750 -22.01 4.95 -28.76
C GLY A 750 -20.95 3.84 -28.70
N LEU A 751 -21.17 2.73 -29.39
CA LEU A 751 -20.25 1.60 -29.52
C LEU A 751 -19.39 1.72 -30.79
N SER A 752 -18.30 0.97 -30.88
CA SER A 752 -17.44 0.98 -32.08
C SER A 752 -16.73 -0.36 -32.31
N ILE A 753 -16.38 -0.64 -33.57
CA ILE A 753 -15.71 -1.89 -34.00
C ILE A 753 -14.19 -1.70 -33.96
N SER A 754 -13.47 -2.59 -33.27
CA SER A 754 -12.01 -2.62 -33.24
C SER A 754 -11.43 -3.35 -34.46
N VAL A 755 -11.46 -2.72 -35.63
CA VAL A 755 -11.03 -3.31 -36.92
C VAL A 755 -9.68 -4.06 -36.86
N PRO A 756 -8.61 -3.56 -36.20
CA PRO A 756 -7.31 -4.24 -36.15
C PRO A 756 -7.31 -5.59 -35.43
N LYS A 757 -8.35 -5.89 -34.64
CA LYS A 757 -8.53 -7.19 -33.96
C LYS A 757 -9.58 -8.07 -34.64
N CYS A 758 -10.40 -7.49 -35.51
CA CYS A 758 -11.39 -8.23 -36.28
C CYS A 758 -10.69 -9.15 -37.28
N SER A 759 -11.27 -10.32 -37.53
CA SER A 759 -10.72 -11.29 -38.48
C SER A 759 -11.80 -11.93 -39.33
N ALA A 760 -11.48 -12.14 -40.61
CA ALA A 760 -12.34 -12.83 -41.56
C ALA A 760 -11.73 -14.19 -41.91
N VAL A 761 -12.55 -15.24 -41.97
CA VAL A 761 -12.13 -16.60 -42.35
C VAL A 761 -13.07 -17.15 -43.41
N THR A 762 -12.50 -17.60 -44.52
CA THR A 762 -13.23 -18.37 -45.55
C THR A 762 -13.11 -19.86 -45.23
N PHE A 763 -14.23 -20.48 -44.86
CA PHE A 763 -14.32 -21.92 -44.63
C PHE A 763 -14.65 -22.63 -45.95
N THR A 764 -13.84 -23.62 -46.34
CA THR A 764 -14.06 -24.42 -47.55
C THR A 764 -13.30 -25.74 -47.55
N THR A 765 -13.82 -26.74 -48.25
CA THR A 765 -13.13 -28.00 -48.55
C THR A 765 -12.13 -27.89 -49.71
N LYS A 766 -12.15 -26.79 -50.49
CA LYS A 766 -11.25 -26.60 -51.65
C LYS A 766 -9.77 -26.55 -51.21
N TYR A 767 -8.88 -27.07 -52.05
CA TYR A 767 -7.44 -27.17 -51.72
C TYR A 767 -6.81 -25.78 -51.51
N LYS A 768 -6.98 -24.88 -52.48
CA LYS A 768 -6.67 -23.44 -52.35
C LYS A 768 -7.86 -22.74 -51.70
N VAL A 769 -7.65 -22.17 -50.51
CA VAL A 769 -8.63 -21.30 -49.85
C VAL A 769 -8.54 -19.91 -50.50
N PRO A 770 -9.61 -19.41 -51.15
CA PRO A 770 -9.64 -18.07 -51.71
C PRO A 770 -9.76 -17.01 -50.62
N ARG A 771 -9.24 -15.81 -50.89
CA ARG A 771 -9.39 -14.65 -50.00
C ARG A 771 -10.76 -14.02 -50.21
N CYS A 772 -11.41 -13.64 -49.12
CA CYS A 772 -12.54 -12.70 -49.14
C CYS A 772 -12.01 -11.26 -49.09
N ASN A 773 -12.79 -10.31 -49.58
CA ASN A 773 -12.48 -8.88 -49.53
C ASN A 773 -13.44 -8.22 -48.54
N ILE A 774 -13.11 -8.32 -47.26
CA ILE A 774 -13.90 -7.72 -46.18
C ILE A 774 -13.27 -6.38 -45.76
N SER A 775 -14.06 -5.32 -45.75
CA SER A 775 -13.63 -3.97 -45.38
C SER A 775 -14.72 -3.22 -44.62
N TYR A 776 -14.32 -2.40 -43.65
CA TYR A 776 -15.21 -1.51 -42.91
C TYR A 776 -14.59 -0.10 -42.88
N LYS A 777 -15.37 0.92 -43.26
CA LYS A 777 -14.93 2.34 -43.34
C LYS A 777 -13.55 2.50 -44.03
N GLY A 778 -13.38 1.85 -45.18
CA GLY A 778 -12.14 1.87 -45.97
C GLY A 778 -10.96 1.06 -45.41
N SER A 779 -11.08 0.48 -44.22
CA SER A 779 -10.05 -0.37 -43.61
C SER A 779 -10.32 -1.85 -43.90
N LEU A 780 -9.33 -2.58 -44.43
CA LEU A 780 -9.44 -4.01 -44.70
C LEU A 780 -9.37 -4.84 -43.41
N VAL A 781 -10.29 -5.78 -43.25
CA VAL A 781 -10.30 -6.75 -42.15
C VAL A 781 -9.30 -7.87 -42.43
N SER A 782 -8.58 -8.31 -41.39
CA SER A 782 -7.52 -9.31 -41.55
C SER A 782 -8.08 -10.67 -42.00
N CYS A 783 -7.72 -11.10 -43.20
CA CYS A 783 -8.17 -12.39 -43.76
C CYS A 783 -7.24 -13.53 -43.33
N CYS A 784 -7.72 -14.37 -42.42
CA CYS A 784 -6.94 -15.41 -41.75
C CYS A 784 -7.34 -16.83 -42.20
N LYS A 785 -6.42 -17.79 -42.04
CA LYS A 785 -6.69 -19.23 -42.26
C LYS A 785 -7.37 -19.92 -41.07
N GLN A 786 -7.37 -19.25 -39.92
CA GLN A 786 -7.94 -19.71 -38.66
C GLN A 786 -8.31 -18.50 -37.79
N VAL A 787 -9.27 -18.66 -36.90
CA VAL A 787 -9.72 -17.66 -35.93
C VAL A 787 -9.91 -18.31 -34.57
N LYS A 788 -9.77 -17.53 -33.49
CA LYS A 788 -10.15 -17.97 -32.15
C LYS A 788 -11.48 -17.33 -31.79
N PHE A 789 -12.53 -18.13 -31.59
CA PHE A 789 -13.88 -17.68 -31.23
C PHE A 789 -14.38 -18.49 -30.04
N LEU A 790 -14.88 -17.81 -29.00
CA LEU A 790 -15.38 -18.40 -27.74
C LEU A 790 -14.44 -19.45 -27.10
N GLY A 791 -13.13 -19.30 -27.30
CA GLY A 791 -12.10 -20.21 -26.78
C GLY A 791 -11.65 -21.33 -27.73
N LEU A 792 -12.47 -21.71 -28.72
CA LEU A 792 -12.14 -22.68 -29.77
C LEU A 792 -11.30 -22.02 -30.87
N ILE A 793 -10.42 -22.78 -31.53
CA ILE A 793 -9.71 -22.31 -32.74
C ILE A 793 -10.33 -22.98 -33.94
N LEU A 794 -11.07 -22.21 -34.74
CA LEU A 794 -11.72 -22.64 -35.97
C LEU A 794 -10.76 -22.41 -37.14
N ASP A 795 -10.32 -23.47 -37.80
CA ASP A 795 -9.54 -23.40 -39.04
C ASP A 795 -10.44 -23.46 -40.28
N SER A 796 -9.97 -22.90 -41.39
CA SER A 796 -10.68 -22.86 -42.69
C SER A 796 -11.15 -24.21 -43.25
N LYS A 797 -10.61 -25.34 -42.76
CA LYS A 797 -11.02 -26.70 -43.16
C LYS A 797 -11.72 -27.48 -42.03
N LEU A 798 -11.92 -26.84 -40.87
CA LEU A 798 -12.47 -27.41 -39.65
C LEU A 798 -11.79 -28.74 -39.24
N ASN A 799 -10.47 -28.84 -39.42
CA ASN A 799 -9.68 -30.02 -39.07
C ASN A 799 -9.29 -30.07 -37.58
N GLY A 800 -9.39 -28.95 -36.84
CA GLY A 800 -9.11 -28.87 -35.41
C GLY A 800 -7.63 -29.00 -35.02
N VAL A 801 -6.71 -29.29 -35.94
CA VAL A 801 -5.28 -29.51 -35.65
C VAL A 801 -4.62 -28.31 -34.95
N PRO A 802 -4.87 -27.04 -35.35
CA PRO A 802 -4.35 -25.88 -34.63
C PRO A 802 -4.89 -25.78 -33.20
N HIS A 803 -6.14 -26.20 -32.97
CA HIS A 803 -6.74 -26.23 -31.64
C HIS A 803 -6.12 -27.31 -30.77
N PHE A 804 -6.01 -28.55 -31.26
CA PHE A 804 -5.36 -29.65 -30.54
C PHE A 804 -3.92 -29.29 -30.15
N ASN A 805 -3.12 -28.72 -31.04
CA ASN A 805 -1.76 -28.27 -30.73
C ASN A 805 -1.72 -27.19 -29.64
N HIS A 806 -2.66 -26.23 -29.67
CA HIS A 806 -2.80 -25.21 -28.62
C HIS A 806 -3.16 -25.83 -27.27
N VAL A 807 -4.10 -26.79 -27.28
CA VAL A 807 -4.59 -27.49 -26.09
C VAL A 807 -3.51 -28.38 -25.48
N ILE A 808 -2.77 -29.16 -26.28
CA ILE A 808 -1.63 -29.97 -25.83
C ILE A 808 -0.61 -29.08 -25.10
N LYS A 809 -0.17 -27.98 -25.72
CA LYS A 809 0.78 -27.02 -25.13
C LYS A 809 0.25 -26.33 -23.86
N LYS A 810 -1.07 -26.17 -23.72
CA LYS A 810 -1.72 -25.69 -22.50
C LYS A 810 -1.70 -26.78 -21.40
N SER A 811 -1.99 -28.02 -21.77
CA SER A 811 -2.04 -29.19 -20.88
C SER A 811 -0.67 -29.61 -20.35
N GLU A 812 0.41 -29.42 -21.11
CA GLU A 812 1.80 -29.64 -20.66
C GLU A 812 2.10 -28.93 -19.32
N LYS A 813 1.56 -27.73 -19.11
CA LYS A 813 1.71 -27.00 -17.84
C LYS A 813 1.02 -27.70 -16.68
N GLY A 814 -0.11 -28.36 -16.93
CA GLY A 814 -0.79 -29.22 -15.96
C GLY A 814 0.00 -30.51 -15.70
N VAL A 815 0.43 -31.19 -16.76
CA VAL A 815 1.25 -32.42 -16.67
C VAL A 815 2.55 -32.20 -15.92
N ASN A 816 3.22 -31.05 -16.10
CA ASN A 816 4.42 -30.69 -15.34
C ASN A 816 4.14 -30.52 -13.83
N VAL A 817 2.97 -29.99 -13.45
CA VAL A 817 2.53 -29.94 -12.05
C VAL A 817 2.24 -31.35 -11.50
N LEU A 818 1.67 -32.25 -12.31
CA LEU A 818 1.47 -33.64 -11.90
C LEU A 818 2.79 -34.37 -11.71
N ARG A 819 3.76 -34.12 -12.59
CA ARG A 819 5.12 -34.66 -12.44
C ARG A 819 5.77 -34.18 -11.14
N SER A 820 5.68 -32.89 -10.79
CA SER A 820 6.23 -32.38 -9.52
C SER A 820 5.54 -32.97 -8.29
N LEU A 821 4.22 -33.18 -8.34
CA LEU A 821 3.48 -33.79 -7.23
C LEU A 821 3.79 -35.29 -7.05
N SER A 822 4.24 -35.97 -8.10
CA SER A 822 4.45 -37.44 -8.13
C SER A 822 5.69 -37.93 -7.39
N GLY A 823 6.69 -37.06 -7.20
CA GLY A 823 7.93 -37.34 -6.48
C GLY A 823 7.85 -37.13 -4.96
N VAL A 824 6.79 -36.52 -4.44
CA VAL A 824 6.61 -36.27 -3.00
C VAL A 824 6.19 -37.55 -2.28
N ARG A 825 6.87 -37.91 -1.18
CA ARG A 825 6.51 -39.07 -0.34
C ARG A 825 5.26 -38.77 0.49
N TRP A 826 4.09 -39.04 -0.08
CA TRP A 826 2.79 -38.97 0.63
C TRP A 826 2.48 -40.31 1.32
N GLU A 827 2.10 -40.26 2.60
CA GLU A 827 1.96 -41.45 3.47
C GLU A 827 0.68 -42.29 3.23
N HIS A 828 -0.23 -41.87 2.33
CA HIS A 828 -1.47 -42.63 2.03
C HIS A 828 -1.66 -42.88 0.52
N THR A 829 -1.82 -44.15 0.16
CA THR A 829 -1.99 -44.63 -1.22
C THR A 829 -3.39 -44.42 -1.84
N PRO A 830 -4.53 -44.47 -1.11
CA PRO A 830 -5.86 -44.31 -1.74
C PRO A 830 -6.14 -42.86 -2.16
N THR A 831 -5.89 -41.90 -1.25
CA THR A 831 -6.06 -40.46 -1.52
C THR A 831 -5.13 -39.98 -2.62
N ARG A 832 -3.91 -40.52 -2.69
CA ARG A 832 -2.99 -40.33 -3.83
C ARG A 832 -3.66 -40.72 -5.15
N LYS A 833 -4.25 -41.92 -5.23
CA LYS A 833 -4.92 -42.43 -6.45
C LYS A 833 -6.09 -41.52 -6.87
N SER A 834 -7.01 -41.21 -5.96
CA SER A 834 -8.16 -40.34 -6.26
C SER A 834 -7.75 -38.95 -6.76
N PHE A 835 -6.72 -38.34 -6.16
CA PHE A 835 -6.20 -37.03 -6.57
C PHE A 835 -5.54 -37.09 -7.96
N TYR A 836 -4.73 -38.11 -8.26
CA TYR A 836 -4.19 -38.31 -9.62
C TYR A 836 -5.28 -38.57 -10.65
N THR A 837 -6.27 -39.40 -10.32
CA THR A 837 -7.39 -39.72 -11.21
C THR A 837 -8.22 -38.47 -11.54
N MET A 838 -8.55 -37.63 -10.55
CA MET A 838 -9.24 -36.34 -10.80
C MET A 838 -8.42 -35.39 -11.67
N LEU A 839 -7.10 -35.28 -11.42
CA LEU A 839 -6.24 -34.42 -12.22
C LEU A 839 -6.01 -34.95 -13.64
N TRP A 840 -6.07 -36.28 -13.83
CA TRP A 840 -6.13 -36.91 -15.15
C TRP A 840 -7.45 -36.63 -15.86
N TYR A 841 -8.60 -36.77 -15.18
CA TYR A 841 -9.90 -36.37 -15.72
C TYR A 841 -9.92 -34.89 -16.12
N GLU A 842 -9.23 -34.01 -15.39
CA GLU A 842 -9.07 -32.60 -15.77
C GLU A 842 -8.14 -32.39 -16.98
N VAL A 843 -7.04 -33.12 -17.09
CA VAL A 843 -6.24 -33.10 -18.33
C VAL A 843 -7.10 -33.59 -19.50
N ILE A 844 -7.94 -34.60 -19.31
CA ILE A 844 -8.90 -35.09 -20.30
C ILE A 844 -9.98 -34.04 -20.62
N LEU A 845 -10.56 -33.34 -19.64
CA LEU A 845 -11.55 -32.26 -19.86
C LEU A 845 -10.93 -31.03 -20.54
N ILE A 846 -9.66 -30.73 -20.29
CA ILE A 846 -8.91 -29.69 -21.02
C ILE A 846 -8.56 -30.18 -22.44
N MET A 847 -8.26 -31.47 -22.61
CA MET A 847 -7.91 -32.11 -23.89
C MET A 847 -9.11 -32.50 -24.75
N ALA A 848 -10.30 -32.54 -24.20
CA ALA A 848 -11.56 -32.75 -24.88
C ALA A 848 -12.15 -31.38 -25.25
N PRO A 849 -11.92 -30.86 -26.47
CA PRO A 849 -13.02 -30.17 -27.12
C PRO A 849 -14.20 -31.15 -27.14
N SER A 850 -15.32 -30.76 -26.54
CA SER A 850 -16.55 -31.55 -26.60
C SER A 850 -17.02 -31.59 -28.05
N PHE A 851 -16.70 -32.69 -28.73
CA PHE A 851 -17.01 -32.98 -30.13
C PHE A 851 -18.35 -33.70 -30.28
#